data_AF-A0A518E358-F1
#
_entry.id   AF-A0A518E358-F1
#
_cell.length_a   1.000
_cell.length_b   1.000
_cell.length_c   1.000
_cell.angle_alpha   90.00
_cell.angle_beta   90.00
_cell.angle_gamma   90.00
#
_symmetry.space_group_name_H-M   'P 1'
#
loop_
_entity.id
_entity.type
_entity.pdbx_description
1 polymer ?
#
loop_
_entity_poly.entity_id
_entity_poly.type
_entity_poly.pdbx_seq_one_letter_code
_entity_poly.pdbx_strand_id
1 'polypeptide(L)'
;MPDLRPFPPLLAILLVLFPCLTPADVPCLRAEPPQLREIGAAVLDTLREKPKSVFPAEGIPLQVTAPAPADVKTWHFRTGVPLGLGALKTGEQLALFCGEREIPVQTEVLATWGPPDSEFGQAVKWLGVDFVDAAAKGESLEYRLKRAMPADTERLLRIEETAQTITVDNGRLRFVISKPGSPQGLNLFQSVEVDGKPVIVSGSQSGAYLVDGQGREFCAALDATAELRVEMQGPQAAVIRAEGWFVNPDAEVAVPAGEPQARPQGGFCRFVTRIDVAAGQPDVRLQHTFVLTEDSEKTTYGDIGFRLPLAPGKTTVQFGGVDETFTEPVHLLQKSWDAFDLVAGNKTQVQGEAAEGWVRAGKLGLAVRDFWQNFPLELEADPAAGQLAVHFWPKHGAPRMETSETLSDDNAWRLPFVHSGSQLDFRVPQALKDARQFKALHAGGYAPKMYLANAIGIAKTHELLINFDAEQDFPDRAAVFQANGQMLPGAEAIAATKVFGPIPAADPEKYPLIEHRFNNSMKWIIRSKDAFGSFGMWNYGDVQMMFVTKHGMVWPDYRRLWGATHYNNARVAWWLAWRSGDQEILQHARRETQHLIDVDHCHWTNAFFTSLEQQPTDSARKEVGGLCDYKGVVHWHCGDGGSYNACLDYMLYDYYFTGNRRAWDVAQEHGDYITRTAAQNIGRGAAGQSDTLVEYYQATWNPKVGEKLRHHAERIMATPADQHDDLLDWTPWLQRYWELTHDPGARDYLLDWVENRGGGRLYLDSYAWYMTGDRDYATRCARTILRNSLTTAVRDDENDGVIGRFWKSWTDGVTAELLSLAAARSTETTLADFQPEEWPYWVGWNVMSPPTFSRSLVADYFGGTFPWPDQDQARITAVIHHEGGRPTPLWVGSIQQDPRGVNFRVTAPSGSIVSEFFRPGYWRVIQGSSREGPTALRKTWPPKVNPGDKVQIEDREFTVNKYRQVVIESQPLTSQDSLYELASRRVVLDEKNAPGFYTVTYDGTLLQPVPLLPPDRKIWLKVGAESTMRLAGFQYFYVPQETEHFELSFLPGYTRDRFDNKLELAAGAILNPDADPVAPIRCGLETRPNVVRIDVPPQHRGKTWCIAGSGYCLTAMEGVPPYLSPSFRTFASEPRVPTLSQPE
;
A
#
# COMPACT_ATOMS: atom_id res chain seq x y z
N MET A 1 -30.09 49.92 -58.15
CA MET A 1 -31.08 48.98 -58.71
C MET A 1 -30.32 47.94 -59.53
N PRO A 2 -30.76 46.67 -59.56
CA PRO A 2 -31.64 45.95 -58.62
C PRO A 2 -30.85 44.86 -57.83
N ASP A 3 -31.08 44.62 -56.54
CA ASP A 3 -32.10 43.72 -55.91
C ASP A 3 -31.78 42.21 -56.10
N LEU A 4 -31.91 41.30 -55.11
CA LEU A 4 -32.78 41.24 -53.91
C LEU A 4 -32.12 40.60 -52.65
N ARG A 5 -32.91 40.49 -51.56
CA ARG A 5 -32.61 39.99 -50.18
C ARG A 5 -33.07 38.50 -49.96
N PRO A 6 -32.87 37.78 -48.81
CA PRO A 6 -32.68 38.25 -47.41
C PRO A 6 -31.69 37.49 -46.45
N PHE A 7 -31.68 37.97 -45.19
CA PHE A 7 -30.98 37.59 -43.92
C PHE A 7 -31.47 36.26 -43.26
N PRO A 8 -30.99 35.81 -42.04
CA PRO A 8 -29.94 36.28 -41.08
C PRO A 8 -28.92 35.13 -40.70
N PRO A 9 -28.08 35.13 -39.60
CA PRO A 9 -27.88 36.07 -38.49
C PRO A 9 -26.42 36.46 -38.06
N LEU A 10 -26.33 37.61 -37.37
CA LEU A 10 -25.42 38.02 -36.27
C LEU A 10 -23.99 37.45 -36.12
N LEU A 11 -23.00 38.33 -36.36
CA LEU A 11 -21.69 38.36 -35.67
C LEU A 11 -21.29 39.84 -35.48
N ALA A 12 -20.62 40.22 -34.38
CA ALA A 12 -20.42 41.64 -34.04
C ALA A 12 -19.06 42.06 -33.42
N ILE A 13 -18.26 42.73 -34.26
CA ILE A 13 -17.47 43.96 -33.97
C ILE A 13 -16.20 43.91 -33.07
N LEU A 14 -15.22 44.71 -33.51
CA LEU A 14 -13.89 45.03 -32.97
C LEU A 14 -13.64 46.55 -33.22
N LEU A 15 -12.71 47.30 -32.63
CA LEU A 15 -11.52 47.04 -31.80
C LEU A 15 -11.41 48.06 -30.63
N VAL A 16 -10.57 47.75 -29.62
CA VAL A 16 -9.67 48.67 -28.86
C VAL A 16 -10.27 49.90 -28.13
N LEU A 17 -10.11 49.92 -26.81
CA LEU A 17 -9.35 50.94 -26.06
C LEU A 17 -9.09 50.49 -24.60
N PHE A 18 -7.86 50.69 -24.10
CA PHE A 18 -7.43 50.47 -22.70
C PHE A 18 -7.50 51.83 -21.93
N PRO A 19 -7.67 51.88 -20.59
CA PRO A 19 -6.61 51.46 -19.66
C PRO A 19 -7.04 50.81 -18.31
N CYS A 20 -6.04 50.18 -17.70
CA CYS A 20 -5.77 49.99 -16.26
C CYS A 20 -6.90 50.21 -15.22
N LEU A 21 -7.26 49.12 -14.53
CA LEU A 21 -7.31 49.12 -13.06
C LEU A 21 -6.41 47.98 -12.55
N THR A 22 -5.57 48.28 -11.56
CA THR A 22 -4.54 47.38 -11.01
C THR A 22 -5.08 46.50 -9.87
N PRO A 23 -4.54 45.29 -9.68
CA PRO A 23 -4.74 44.53 -8.45
C PRO A 23 -3.92 45.16 -7.31
N ALA A 24 -4.53 46.11 -6.59
CA ALA A 24 -3.93 46.81 -5.45
C ALA A 24 -4.94 46.95 -4.30
N ASP A 25 -4.44 47.37 -3.13
CA ASP A 25 -5.21 47.85 -1.97
C ASP A 25 -6.11 46.84 -1.23
N VAL A 26 -5.75 45.56 -1.27
CA VAL A 26 -5.79 44.72 -0.05
C VAL A 26 -4.41 44.07 0.12
N PRO A 27 -3.64 44.38 1.18
CA PRO A 27 -2.35 43.76 1.45
C PRO A 27 -2.51 42.35 2.04
N CYS A 28 -3.19 41.48 1.30
CA CYS A 28 -2.87 40.06 1.36
C CYS A 28 -1.46 39.92 0.81
N LEU A 29 -0.47 39.77 1.70
CA LEU A 29 0.88 39.38 1.32
C LEU A 29 0.83 37.98 0.69
N ARG A 30 0.57 37.94 -0.62
CA ARG A 30 1.07 36.85 -1.45
C ARG A 30 2.58 36.97 -1.41
N ALA A 31 3.22 36.13 -0.60
CA ALA A 31 4.62 35.82 -0.83
C ALA A 31 4.77 35.44 -2.32
N GLU A 32 5.81 35.94 -2.97
CA GLU A 32 6.16 35.38 -4.27
C GLU A 32 6.46 33.88 -4.06
N PRO A 33 5.99 33.00 -4.96
CA PRO A 33 6.25 31.57 -4.82
C PRO A 33 7.76 31.35 -4.76
N PRO A 34 8.27 30.46 -3.88
CA PRO A 34 9.70 30.31 -3.68
C PRO A 34 10.38 29.95 -5.01
N GLN A 35 11.23 30.85 -5.51
CA GLN A 35 12.04 30.61 -6.70
C GLN A 35 13.13 29.61 -6.33
N LEU A 36 12.84 28.33 -6.52
CA LEU A 36 13.78 27.25 -6.24
C LEU A 36 15.01 27.37 -7.15
N ARG A 37 16.18 27.09 -6.61
CA ARG A 37 17.41 27.10 -7.40
C ARG A 37 17.36 26.06 -8.51
N GLU A 38 18.08 26.31 -9.61
CA GLU A 38 18.20 25.31 -10.67
C GLU A 38 18.83 24.02 -10.12
N ILE A 39 18.11 22.91 -10.31
CA ILE A 39 18.28 21.72 -9.47
C ILE A 39 19.69 21.12 -9.55
N GLY A 40 20.30 21.14 -10.74
CA GLY A 40 21.68 20.69 -10.93
C GLY A 40 22.70 21.51 -10.15
N ALA A 41 22.51 22.84 -10.05
CA ALA A 41 23.39 23.70 -9.26
C ALA A 41 23.17 23.46 -7.75
N ALA A 42 21.91 23.41 -7.32
CA ALA A 42 21.55 23.16 -5.92
C ALA A 42 22.09 21.82 -5.39
N VAL A 43 22.02 20.77 -6.21
CA VAL A 43 22.63 19.45 -5.92
C VAL A 43 24.14 19.55 -5.78
N LEU A 44 24.84 20.25 -6.68
CA LEU A 44 26.30 20.34 -6.60
C LEU A 44 26.77 21.15 -5.39
N ASP A 45 26.04 22.21 -4.99
CA ASP A 45 26.32 22.94 -3.74
C ASP A 45 26.07 22.05 -2.51
N THR A 46 24.95 21.32 -2.49
CA THR A 46 24.63 20.33 -1.45
C THR A 46 25.73 19.28 -1.31
N LEU A 47 26.23 18.75 -2.44
CA LEU A 47 27.30 17.75 -2.46
C LEU A 47 28.67 18.32 -2.10
N ARG A 48 28.92 19.63 -2.27
CA ARG A 48 30.13 20.29 -1.75
C ARG A 48 30.10 20.32 -0.23
N GLU A 49 29.00 20.80 0.35
CA GLU A 49 28.79 20.94 1.80
C GLU A 49 28.66 19.60 2.55
N LYS A 50 28.00 18.61 1.96
CA LYS A 50 27.69 17.32 2.62
C LYS A 50 28.98 16.62 3.11
N PRO A 51 29.06 16.19 4.39
CA PRO A 51 30.24 15.56 4.94
C PRO A 51 30.76 14.38 4.10
N LYS A 52 32.08 14.25 4.01
CA LYS A 52 32.72 13.17 3.24
C LYS A 52 32.96 11.95 4.12
N SER A 53 32.57 10.78 3.64
CA SER A 53 32.87 9.50 4.27
C SER A 53 34.23 8.97 3.82
N VAL A 54 34.86 8.13 4.64
CA VAL A 54 36.13 7.46 4.34
C VAL A 54 35.87 5.96 4.21
N PHE A 55 36.49 5.30 3.24
CA PHE A 55 36.46 3.82 3.16
C PHE A 55 37.12 3.22 4.42
N PRO A 56 36.47 2.29 5.15
CA PRO A 56 37.05 1.70 6.37
C PRO A 56 38.42 1.04 6.11
N ALA A 57 39.40 1.32 6.96
CA ALA A 57 40.76 0.78 6.80
C ALA A 57 40.81 -0.76 6.92
N GLU A 58 39.99 -1.34 7.81
CA GLU A 58 39.81 -2.79 7.99
C GLU A 58 38.99 -3.47 6.87
N GLY A 59 38.51 -2.68 5.89
CA GLY A 59 37.54 -3.09 4.88
C GLY A 59 36.10 -3.05 5.35
N ILE A 60 35.18 -3.18 4.40
CA ILE A 60 33.73 -3.30 4.66
C ILE A 60 33.43 -4.80 4.89
N PRO A 61 32.89 -5.19 6.05
CA PRO A 61 32.46 -6.57 6.29
C PRO A 61 31.14 -6.85 5.55
N LEU A 62 31.09 -8.02 4.90
CA LEU A 62 29.95 -8.57 4.20
C LEU A 62 29.66 -9.96 4.81
N GLN A 63 28.41 -10.24 5.19
CA GLN A 63 28.01 -11.51 5.80
C GLN A 63 26.79 -12.11 5.08
N VAL A 64 26.72 -13.45 5.01
CA VAL A 64 25.52 -14.14 4.49
C VAL A 64 24.40 -14.07 5.52
N THR A 65 23.23 -13.57 5.11
CA THR A 65 22.03 -13.34 5.96
C THR A 65 21.45 -14.60 6.58
N ALA A 66 21.78 -15.78 6.04
CA ALA A 66 21.57 -17.08 6.65
C ALA A 66 22.58 -18.11 6.10
N PRO A 67 23.02 -19.11 6.89
CA PRO A 67 23.83 -20.22 6.39
C PRO A 67 23.15 -20.99 5.25
N ALA A 68 23.93 -21.68 4.42
CA ALA A 68 23.38 -22.51 3.37
C ALA A 68 22.67 -23.76 3.95
N PRO A 69 21.64 -24.31 3.28
CA PRO A 69 21.02 -25.58 3.68
C PRO A 69 21.88 -26.80 3.34
N ALA A 70 22.84 -26.65 2.43
CA ALA A 70 23.70 -27.69 1.89
C ALA A 70 25.07 -27.13 1.50
N ASP A 71 26.08 -28.01 1.38
CA ASP A 71 27.46 -27.63 1.05
C ASP A 71 27.70 -27.66 -0.46
N VAL A 72 27.95 -26.50 -1.07
CA VAL A 72 28.23 -26.37 -2.50
C VAL A 72 29.61 -25.72 -2.68
N LYS A 73 30.56 -26.45 -3.28
CA LYS A 73 31.98 -26.07 -3.34
C LYS A 73 32.26 -24.75 -4.07
N THR A 74 31.41 -24.39 -5.02
CA THR A 74 31.49 -23.12 -5.74
C THR A 74 30.07 -22.62 -6.01
N TRP A 75 29.79 -21.40 -5.60
CA TRP A 75 28.50 -20.73 -5.73
C TRP A 75 28.73 -19.26 -6.08
N HIS A 76 27.91 -18.72 -6.98
CA HIS A 76 27.96 -17.30 -7.34
C HIS A 76 27.22 -16.44 -6.32
N PHE A 77 27.94 -15.52 -5.68
CA PHE A 77 27.39 -14.50 -4.80
C PHE A 77 27.43 -13.14 -5.50
N ARG A 78 26.33 -12.39 -5.35
CA ARG A 78 26.18 -11.00 -5.79
C ARG A 78 25.65 -10.16 -4.62
N THR A 79 26.13 -8.93 -4.47
CA THR A 79 25.60 -7.98 -3.47
C THR A 79 25.83 -6.52 -3.86
N GLY A 80 25.02 -5.62 -3.30
CA GLY A 80 25.22 -4.17 -3.32
C GLY A 80 25.86 -3.65 -2.04
N VAL A 81 26.93 -2.88 -2.20
CA VAL A 81 27.55 -2.12 -1.12
C VAL A 81 27.19 -0.64 -1.27
N PRO A 82 26.42 -0.04 -0.34
CA PRO A 82 26.24 1.41 -0.29
C PRO A 82 27.54 2.05 0.16
N LEU A 83 27.85 3.23 -0.41
CA LEU A 83 29.09 3.95 -0.11
C LEU A 83 28.77 5.41 0.16
N GLY A 84 29.25 5.92 1.30
CA GLY A 84 29.06 7.33 1.68
C GLY A 84 29.85 8.29 0.78
N LEU A 85 29.43 9.56 0.76
CA LEU A 85 29.95 10.54 -0.21
C LEU A 85 31.47 10.68 -0.15
N GLY A 86 32.16 10.32 -1.23
CA GLY A 86 33.62 10.38 -1.33
C GLY A 86 34.37 9.19 -0.73
N ALA A 87 33.67 8.16 -0.21
CA ALA A 87 34.32 6.97 0.33
C ALA A 87 35.14 6.23 -0.75
N LEU A 88 34.65 6.14 -1.98
CA LEU A 88 35.28 5.47 -3.12
C LEU A 88 35.06 6.27 -4.42
N LYS A 89 36.07 6.29 -5.29
CA LYS A 89 35.94 6.76 -6.68
C LYS A 89 35.88 5.61 -7.69
N THR A 90 35.19 5.83 -8.80
CA THR A 90 35.17 4.93 -9.96
C THR A 90 36.60 4.60 -10.42
N GLY A 91 36.93 3.31 -10.53
CA GLY A 91 38.25 2.83 -10.94
C GLY A 91 39.28 2.69 -9.82
N GLU A 92 38.94 3.02 -8.57
CA GLU A 92 39.74 2.57 -7.43
C GLU A 92 39.71 1.04 -7.29
N GLN A 93 40.85 0.46 -6.91
CA GLN A 93 41.01 -0.99 -6.83
C GLN A 93 40.60 -1.53 -5.46
N LEU A 94 39.93 -2.68 -5.49
CA LEU A 94 39.41 -3.39 -4.34
C LEU A 94 39.74 -4.88 -4.47
N ALA A 95 39.95 -5.53 -3.33
CA ALA A 95 40.08 -6.97 -3.22
C ALA A 95 39.16 -7.50 -2.10
N LEU A 96 38.73 -8.75 -2.23
CA LEU A 96 37.81 -9.40 -1.29
C LEU A 96 38.55 -10.50 -0.54
N PHE A 97 38.31 -10.64 0.77
CA PHE A 97 39.00 -11.62 1.61
C PHE A 97 38.03 -12.42 2.48
N CYS A 98 38.18 -13.74 2.51
CA CYS A 98 37.55 -14.65 3.47
C CYS A 98 38.62 -15.06 4.50
N GLY A 99 38.69 -14.36 5.63
CA GLY A 99 39.85 -14.44 6.52
C GLY A 99 41.12 -13.92 5.83
N GLU A 100 42.19 -14.72 5.82
CA GLU A 100 43.44 -14.41 5.10
C GLU A 100 43.42 -14.86 3.62
N ARG A 101 42.38 -15.59 3.17
CA ARG A 101 42.28 -16.03 1.77
C ARG A 101 41.66 -14.94 0.92
N GLU A 102 42.41 -14.44 -0.06
CA GLU A 102 41.88 -13.55 -1.08
C GLU A 102 40.93 -14.29 -2.04
N ILE A 103 39.84 -13.63 -2.42
CA ILE A 103 38.76 -14.14 -3.25
C ILE A 103 38.73 -13.32 -4.55
N PRO A 104 38.74 -13.96 -5.75
CA PRO A 104 38.58 -13.27 -7.01
C PRO A 104 37.26 -12.48 -7.05
N VAL A 105 37.34 -11.17 -7.26
CA VAL A 105 36.18 -10.26 -7.17
C VAL A 105 36.03 -9.39 -8.42
N GLN A 106 34.78 -9.14 -8.78
CA GLN A 106 34.35 -8.23 -9.83
C GLN A 106 33.47 -7.14 -9.21
N THR A 107 33.58 -5.91 -9.70
CA THR A 107 32.82 -4.77 -9.17
C THR A 107 32.20 -3.92 -10.26
N GLU A 108 30.96 -3.50 -10.06
CA GLU A 108 30.20 -2.62 -10.98
C GLU A 108 29.77 -1.34 -10.24
N VAL A 109 29.84 -0.18 -10.89
CA VAL A 109 29.29 1.07 -10.32
C VAL A 109 27.82 1.16 -10.69
N LEU A 110 26.94 0.87 -9.73
CA LEU A 110 25.48 0.85 -9.94
C LEU A 110 24.83 2.24 -9.82
N ALA A 111 25.47 3.15 -9.06
CA ALA A 111 25.07 4.56 -9.00
C ALA A 111 26.20 5.48 -8.48
N THR A 112 26.15 6.74 -8.85
CA THR A 112 27.05 7.82 -8.41
C THR A 112 26.33 8.81 -7.49
N TRP A 113 27.10 9.59 -6.73
CA TRP A 113 26.57 10.64 -5.84
C TRP A 113 26.15 11.93 -6.57
N GLY A 114 26.65 12.17 -7.78
CA GLY A 114 26.26 13.31 -8.61
C GLY A 114 26.36 13.02 -10.11
N PRO A 115 25.93 13.98 -10.96
CA PRO A 115 25.91 13.82 -12.42
C PRO A 115 27.27 13.45 -13.02
N PRO A 116 27.33 12.63 -14.09
CA PRO A 116 28.59 12.16 -14.68
C PRO A 116 29.60 13.26 -15.04
N ASP A 117 29.14 14.39 -15.60
CA ASP A 117 29.97 15.52 -16.02
C ASP A 117 30.38 16.47 -14.86
N SER A 118 30.16 16.06 -13.61
CA SER A 118 30.44 16.87 -12.41
C SER A 118 31.64 16.37 -11.61
N GLU A 119 32.14 17.19 -10.68
CA GLU A 119 33.19 16.80 -9.72
C GLU A 119 32.79 15.61 -8.80
N PHE A 120 31.49 15.28 -8.73
CA PHE A 120 30.96 14.11 -8.01
C PHE A 120 30.52 12.96 -8.94
N GLY A 121 30.67 13.11 -10.26
CA GLY A 121 30.31 12.09 -11.26
C GLY A 121 31.14 10.80 -11.19
N GLN A 122 32.25 10.81 -10.45
CA GLN A 122 33.06 9.63 -10.13
C GLN A 122 32.93 9.16 -8.68
N ALA A 123 32.16 9.85 -7.82
CA ALA A 123 31.98 9.44 -6.43
C ALA A 123 30.91 8.34 -6.35
N VAL A 124 31.31 7.13 -5.98
CA VAL A 124 30.41 5.96 -6.00
C VAL A 124 29.41 6.03 -4.84
N LYS A 125 28.12 5.85 -5.14
CA LYS A 125 27.01 5.77 -4.17
C LYS A 125 26.59 4.30 -3.94
N TRP A 126 26.62 3.49 -5.00
CA TRP A 126 26.36 2.06 -4.98
C TRP A 126 27.40 1.30 -5.80
N LEU A 127 27.97 0.25 -5.19
CA LEU A 127 28.91 -0.67 -5.82
C LEU A 127 28.33 -2.09 -5.80
N GLY A 128 28.07 -2.66 -6.98
CA GLY A 128 27.78 -4.08 -7.12
C GLY A 128 29.07 -4.89 -6.97
N VAL A 129 28.99 -6.03 -6.31
CA VAL A 129 30.12 -6.94 -6.02
C VAL A 129 29.72 -8.36 -6.42
N ASP A 130 30.46 -8.96 -7.33
CA ASP A 130 30.28 -10.30 -7.88
C ASP A 130 31.51 -11.17 -7.56
N PHE A 131 31.31 -12.37 -7.01
CA PHE A 131 32.38 -13.34 -6.76
C PHE A 131 31.86 -14.78 -6.71
N VAL A 132 32.80 -15.74 -6.73
CA VAL A 132 32.51 -17.17 -6.62
C VAL A 132 33.30 -17.77 -5.45
N ASP A 133 32.62 -18.42 -4.53
CA ASP A 133 33.23 -19.14 -3.40
C ASP A 133 32.29 -20.26 -2.89
N ALA A 134 32.68 -21.01 -1.86
CA ALA A 134 31.83 -22.04 -1.29
C ALA A 134 30.58 -21.48 -0.58
N ALA A 135 29.44 -22.15 -0.77
CA ALA A 135 28.29 -22.04 0.12
C ALA A 135 28.39 -23.15 1.17
N ALA A 136 28.55 -22.77 2.45
CA ALA A 136 28.79 -23.70 3.55
C ALA A 136 27.53 -23.94 4.40
N LYS A 137 27.31 -25.19 4.81
CA LYS A 137 26.16 -25.59 5.62
C LYS A 137 26.36 -25.25 7.09
N GLY A 138 25.40 -24.53 7.67
CA GLY A 138 25.39 -24.20 9.11
C GLY A 138 26.35 -23.10 9.56
N GLU A 139 27.27 -22.64 8.72
CA GLU A 139 28.17 -21.51 8.97
C GLU A 139 27.84 -20.33 8.03
N SER A 140 27.79 -19.10 8.56
CA SER A 140 27.77 -17.88 7.76
C SER A 140 29.20 -17.36 7.60
N LEU A 141 29.76 -17.48 6.40
CA LEU A 141 31.09 -16.94 6.09
C LEU A 141 31.06 -15.40 6.07
N GLU A 142 32.05 -14.78 6.75
CA GLU A 142 32.32 -13.35 6.64
C GLU A 142 33.39 -13.07 5.58
N TYR A 143 33.11 -12.09 4.73
CA TYR A 143 34.02 -11.57 3.73
C TYR A 143 34.34 -10.10 4.03
N ARG A 144 35.53 -9.62 3.63
CA ARG A 144 35.94 -8.21 3.81
C ARG A 144 36.43 -7.61 2.51
N LEU A 145 35.72 -6.58 2.05
CA LEU A 145 36.07 -5.80 0.86
C LEU A 145 37.05 -4.69 1.26
N LYS A 146 38.31 -4.77 0.82
CA LYS A 146 39.41 -3.88 1.21
C LYS A 146 39.92 -3.06 0.01
N ARG A 147 40.38 -1.84 0.25
CA ARG A 147 41.21 -1.06 -0.70
C ARG A 147 42.58 -1.73 -0.83
N ALA A 148 42.75 -2.49 -1.91
CA ALA A 148 43.99 -3.20 -2.24
C ALA A 148 44.06 -3.44 -3.75
N MET A 149 45.27 -3.69 -4.26
CA MET A 149 45.41 -4.31 -5.57
C MET A 149 44.90 -5.76 -5.48
N PRO A 150 43.88 -6.17 -6.26
CA PRO A 150 43.51 -7.58 -6.33
C PRO A 150 44.63 -8.40 -6.99
N ALA A 151 44.78 -9.64 -6.56
CA ALA A 151 45.68 -10.61 -7.16
C ALA A 151 45.38 -10.84 -8.65
N ASP A 152 46.41 -11.16 -9.43
CA ASP A 152 46.23 -11.55 -10.83
C ASP A 152 45.57 -12.94 -10.89
N THR A 153 44.30 -12.96 -11.25
CA THR A 153 43.42 -14.12 -11.19
C THR A 153 43.11 -14.63 -12.59
N GLU A 154 43.09 -15.95 -12.78
CA GLU A 154 42.87 -16.54 -14.09
C GLU A 154 41.50 -16.15 -14.65
N ARG A 155 41.50 -15.56 -15.86
CA ARG A 155 40.28 -15.13 -16.55
C ARG A 155 39.61 -16.34 -17.21
N LEU A 156 38.87 -17.07 -16.38
CA LEU A 156 38.05 -18.21 -16.77
C LEU A 156 36.86 -17.78 -17.62
N LEU A 157 36.16 -16.68 -17.24
CA LEU A 157 35.01 -16.18 -17.99
C LEU A 157 35.41 -15.34 -19.21
N ARG A 158 34.89 -15.73 -20.38
CA ARG A 158 35.14 -15.15 -21.70
C ARG A 158 33.85 -15.17 -22.52
N ILE A 159 33.65 -14.12 -23.31
CA ILE A 159 32.56 -14.01 -24.28
C ILE A 159 33.16 -13.58 -25.62
N GLU A 160 32.82 -14.32 -26.68
CA GLU A 160 33.22 -14.04 -28.06
C GLU A 160 31.96 -13.83 -28.91
N GLU A 161 31.79 -12.61 -29.42
CA GLU A 161 30.60 -12.22 -30.18
C GLU A 161 30.90 -12.13 -31.69
N THR A 162 29.99 -12.66 -32.51
CA THR A 162 30.04 -12.59 -33.97
C THR A 162 28.76 -11.96 -34.54
N ALA A 163 28.67 -11.84 -35.86
CA ALA A 163 27.43 -11.42 -36.53
C ALA A 163 26.29 -12.46 -36.40
N GLN A 164 26.59 -13.72 -36.07
CA GLN A 164 25.61 -14.82 -36.04
C GLN A 164 25.44 -15.48 -34.67
N THR A 165 26.39 -15.30 -33.75
CA THR A 165 26.43 -16.00 -32.46
C THR A 165 27.01 -15.16 -31.33
N ILE A 166 26.73 -15.56 -30.10
CA ILE A 166 27.55 -15.25 -28.92
C ILE A 166 28.06 -16.59 -28.37
N THR A 167 29.37 -16.75 -28.23
CA THR A 167 29.98 -17.90 -27.54
C THR A 167 30.38 -17.48 -26.14
N VAL A 168 30.01 -18.28 -25.14
CA VAL A 168 30.35 -18.07 -23.74
C VAL A 168 31.18 -19.26 -23.27
N ASP A 169 32.28 -18.98 -22.58
CA ASP A 169 33.13 -19.98 -21.91
C ASP A 169 33.43 -19.48 -20.51
N ASN A 170 33.10 -20.25 -19.46
CA ASN A 170 33.37 -19.88 -18.07
C ASN A 170 34.50 -20.68 -17.41
N GLY A 171 35.24 -21.48 -18.17
CA GLY A 171 36.29 -22.38 -17.69
C GLY A 171 35.82 -23.79 -17.31
N ARG A 172 34.50 -24.03 -17.20
CA ARG A 172 33.91 -25.39 -17.10
C ARG A 172 32.80 -25.59 -18.13
N LEU A 173 31.84 -24.67 -18.16
CA LEU A 173 30.73 -24.61 -19.10
C LEU A 173 31.13 -23.78 -20.32
N ARG A 174 30.92 -24.33 -21.51
CA ARG A 174 30.99 -23.60 -22.78
C ARG A 174 29.68 -23.74 -23.54
N PHE A 175 29.08 -22.63 -23.96
CA PHE A 175 27.84 -22.66 -24.75
C PHE A 175 27.79 -21.60 -25.85
N VAL A 176 26.90 -21.82 -26.82
CA VAL A 176 26.69 -20.93 -27.96
C VAL A 176 25.23 -20.50 -28.01
N ILE A 177 25.01 -19.19 -28.16
CA ILE A 177 23.72 -18.56 -28.43
C ILE A 177 23.66 -18.22 -29.93
N SER A 178 22.66 -18.70 -30.66
CA SER A 178 22.37 -18.25 -32.03
C SER A 178 21.66 -16.90 -32.01
N LYS A 179 22.09 -15.94 -32.84
CA LYS A 179 21.45 -14.62 -32.96
C LYS A 179 20.19 -14.65 -33.83
N PRO A 180 19.21 -13.77 -33.58
CA PRO A 180 18.14 -13.47 -34.53
C PRO A 180 18.71 -13.17 -35.92
N GLY A 181 18.06 -13.67 -36.97
CA GLY A 181 18.55 -13.56 -38.35
C GLY A 181 19.75 -14.45 -38.71
N SER A 182 20.31 -15.23 -37.78
CA SER A 182 21.25 -16.31 -38.12
C SER A 182 20.53 -17.46 -38.87
N PRO A 183 21.25 -18.33 -39.59
CA PRO A 183 20.66 -19.52 -40.23
C PRO A 183 20.00 -20.52 -39.26
N GLN A 184 20.20 -20.35 -37.95
CA GLN A 184 19.65 -21.18 -36.88
C GLN A 184 18.47 -20.51 -36.14
N GLY A 185 18.14 -19.25 -36.48
CA GLY A 185 17.19 -18.43 -35.71
C GLY A 185 17.76 -17.94 -34.37
N LEU A 186 16.90 -17.46 -33.47
CA LEU A 186 17.29 -17.22 -32.08
C LEU A 186 17.31 -18.56 -31.34
N ASN A 187 18.42 -18.90 -30.68
CA ASN A 187 18.51 -20.12 -29.87
C ASN A 187 19.44 -19.90 -28.68
N LEU A 188 18.90 -19.99 -27.46
CA LEU A 188 19.61 -19.63 -26.23
C LEU A 188 20.69 -20.65 -25.84
N PHE A 189 20.51 -21.91 -26.24
CA PHE A 189 21.48 -22.98 -26.03
C PHE A 189 21.63 -23.79 -27.33
N GLN A 190 22.23 -23.19 -28.36
CA GLN A 190 22.50 -23.87 -29.65
C GLN A 190 23.33 -25.14 -29.47
N SER A 191 24.33 -25.08 -28.58
CA SER A 191 25.14 -26.21 -28.11
C SER A 191 25.70 -25.88 -26.73
N VAL A 192 25.89 -26.90 -25.89
CA VAL A 192 26.46 -26.78 -24.54
C VAL A 192 27.43 -27.92 -24.27
N GLU A 193 28.60 -27.59 -23.75
CA GLU A 193 29.66 -28.50 -23.32
C GLU A 193 30.02 -28.24 -21.85
N VAL A 194 30.32 -29.30 -21.10
CA VAL A 194 30.89 -29.24 -19.74
C VAL A 194 32.19 -30.02 -19.72
N ASP A 195 33.27 -29.38 -19.26
CA ASP A 195 34.64 -29.91 -19.24
C ASP A 195 35.05 -30.54 -20.60
N GLY A 196 34.69 -29.89 -21.70
CA GLY A 196 34.96 -30.33 -23.07
C GLY A 196 34.12 -31.51 -23.57
N LYS A 197 33.03 -31.87 -22.87
CA LYS A 197 32.10 -32.96 -23.27
C LYS A 197 30.73 -32.37 -23.60
N PRO A 198 30.10 -32.74 -24.73
CA PRO A 198 28.76 -32.24 -25.06
C PRO A 198 27.70 -32.71 -24.04
N VAL A 199 26.74 -31.81 -23.84
CA VAL A 199 25.52 -31.98 -23.05
C VAL A 199 24.30 -31.64 -23.91
N ILE A 200 24.36 -30.51 -24.64
CA ILE A 200 23.40 -30.16 -25.70
C ILE A 200 24.15 -30.10 -27.04
N VAL A 201 23.60 -30.75 -28.06
CA VAL A 201 24.22 -30.88 -29.39
C VAL A 201 23.79 -29.77 -30.35
N SER A 202 24.69 -29.37 -31.25
CA SER A 202 24.45 -28.27 -32.20
C SER A 202 23.20 -28.50 -33.06
N GLY A 203 22.25 -27.57 -32.98
CA GLY A 203 21.04 -27.53 -33.81
C GLY A 203 19.77 -27.99 -33.10
N SER A 204 19.87 -28.47 -31.86
CA SER A 204 18.70 -28.61 -30.99
C SER A 204 18.11 -27.24 -30.68
N GLN A 205 16.82 -27.02 -30.95
CA GLN A 205 16.13 -25.79 -30.50
C GLN A 205 15.87 -25.85 -28.99
N SER A 206 16.04 -24.70 -28.34
CA SER A 206 15.82 -24.52 -26.90
C SER A 206 15.21 -23.15 -26.63
N GLY A 207 14.56 -22.99 -25.47
CA GLY A 207 14.09 -21.69 -24.99
C GLY A 207 12.59 -21.62 -24.72
N ALA A 208 12.10 -20.38 -24.66
CA ALA A 208 10.74 -20.07 -24.27
C ALA A 208 9.72 -20.25 -25.41
N TYR A 209 8.55 -20.77 -25.05
CA TYR A 209 7.39 -20.91 -25.93
C TYR A 209 6.09 -20.67 -25.15
N LEU A 210 5.00 -20.51 -25.90
CA LEU A 210 3.65 -20.28 -25.38
C LEU A 210 2.65 -20.95 -26.33
N VAL A 211 1.57 -21.53 -25.78
CA VAL A 211 0.43 -22.06 -26.53
C VAL A 211 -0.81 -21.29 -26.11
N ASP A 212 -1.57 -20.77 -27.07
CA ASP A 212 -2.81 -20.04 -26.79
C ASP A 212 -4.00 -20.97 -26.48
N GLY A 213 -5.13 -20.39 -26.09
CA GLY A 213 -6.38 -21.10 -25.81
C GLY A 213 -7.01 -21.83 -27.01
N GLN A 214 -6.47 -21.66 -28.22
CA GLN A 214 -6.87 -22.37 -29.44
C GLN A 214 -5.90 -23.52 -29.79
N GLY A 215 -4.85 -23.73 -28.99
CA GLY A 215 -3.83 -24.76 -29.21
C GLY A 215 -2.73 -24.35 -30.20
N ARG A 216 -2.58 -23.06 -30.51
CA ARG A 216 -1.55 -22.55 -31.44
C ARG A 216 -0.27 -22.25 -30.67
N GLU A 217 0.85 -22.82 -31.09
CA GLU A 217 2.16 -22.56 -30.49
C GLU A 217 2.80 -21.28 -31.06
N PHE A 218 3.49 -20.53 -30.19
CA PHE A 218 4.26 -19.35 -30.47
C PHE A 218 5.63 -19.47 -29.78
N CYS A 219 6.72 -19.21 -30.49
CA CYS A 219 8.08 -19.43 -30.01
C CYS A 219 8.88 -18.13 -29.96
N ALA A 220 9.69 -17.95 -28.90
CA ALA A 220 10.69 -16.88 -28.86
C ALA A 220 11.77 -17.07 -29.95
N ALA A 221 12.14 -18.32 -30.23
CA ALA A 221 13.16 -18.71 -31.21
C ALA A 221 12.88 -18.25 -32.66
N LEU A 222 11.60 -17.97 -32.98
CA LEU A 222 11.14 -17.57 -34.31
C LEU A 222 11.10 -16.05 -34.52
N ASP A 223 11.37 -15.25 -33.49
CA ASP A 223 11.42 -13.80 -33.62
C ASP A 223 12.72 -13.33 -34.26
N ALA A 224 12.68 -13.10 -35.58
CA ALA A 224 13.77 -12.50 -36.34
C ALA A 224 14.03 -11.02 -36.00
N THR A 225 13.17 -10.38 -35.19
CA THR A 225 13.27 -8.99 -34.75
C THR A 225 13.71 -8.84 -33.28
N ALA A 226 13.90 -9.94 -32.56
CA ALA A 226 14.36 -9.92 -31.18
C ALA A 226 15.73 -9.23 -31.04
N GLU A 227 15.99 -8.63 -29.88
CA GLU A 227 17.28 -8.10 -29.52
C GLU A 227 18.04 -9.09 -28.63
N LEU A 228 19.35 -9.23 -28.85
CA LEU A 228 20.27 -9.99 -28.00
C LEU A 228 21.48 -9.12 -27.68
N ARG A 229 21.70 -8.82 -26.39
CA ARG A 229 22.80 -7.98 -25.91
C ARG A 229 23.48 -8.53 -24.65
N VAL A 230 24.78 -8.28 -24.52
CA VAL A 230 25.51 -8.49 -23.26
C VAL A 230 25.29 -7.25 -22.39
N GLU A 231 24.53 -7.39 -21.29
CA GLU A 231 24.27 -6.28 -20.36
C GLU A 231 25.40 -6.08 -19.34
N MET A 232 26.24 -7.10 -19.13
CA MET A 232 27.38 -7.05 -18.21
C MET A 232 28.44 -8.09 -18.62
N GLN A 233 29.74 -7.74 -18.56
CA GLN A 233 30.84 -8.68 -18.79
C GLN A 233 32.03 -8.35 -17.88
N GLY A 234 32.52 -9.34 -17.15
CA GLY A 234 33.76 -9.26 -16.36
C GLY A 234 34.37 -10.64 -16.09
N PRO A 235 35.42 -10.73 -15.25
CA PRO A 235 36.16 -11.98 -15.02
C PRO A 235 35.44 -13.01 -14.14
N GLN A 236 34.46 -12.59 -13.31
CA GLN A 236 33.74 -13.46 -12.38
C GLN A 236 32.30 -13.73 -12.82
N ALA A 237 31.63 -12.75 -13.45
CA ALA A 237 30.25 -12.86 -13.87
C ALA A 237 29.95 -12.07 -15.16
N ALA A 238 28.91 -12.49 -15.87
CA ALA A 238 28.34 -11.81 -17.04
C ALA A 238 26.82 -11.97 -17.06
N VAL A 239 26.13 -11.04 -17.72
CA VAL A 239 24.67 -11.07 -17.94
C VAL A 239 24.39 -10.89 -19.43
N ILE A 240 23.62 -11.80 -20.02
CA ILE A 240 23.19 -11.73 -21.42
C ILE A 240 21.67 -11.66 -21.46
N ARG A 241 21.11 -10.65 -22.14
CA ARG A 241 19.66 -10.47 -22.31
C ARG A 241 19.23 -10.75 -23.74
N ALA A 242 18.16 -11.53 -23.88
CA ALA A 242 17.36 -11.64 -25.09
C ALA A 242 15.96 -11.05 -24.82
N GLU A 243 15.43 -10.20 -25.70
CA GLU A 243 14.04 -9.72 -25.60
C GLU A 243 13.37 -9.60 -26.96
N GLY A 244 12.06 -9.84 -27.01
CA GLY A 244 11.32 -9.91 -28.27
C GLY A 244 9.90 -10.40 -28.09
N TRP A 245 9.41 -11.17 -29.07
CA TRP A 245 8.04 -11.67 -29.17
C TRP A 245 7.98 -13.20 -29.24
N PHE A 246 6.92 -13.79 -28.68
CA PHE A 246 6.51 -15.15 -29.04
C PHE A 246 5.81 -15.08 -30.41
N VAL A 247 6.39 -15.74 -31.42
CA VAL A 247 5.96 -15.66 -32.83
C VAL A 247 5.43 -17.01 -33.32
N ASN A 248 4.34 -16.98 -34.08
CA ASN A 248 3.70 -18.16 -34.68
C ASN A 248 4.47 -18.67 -35.91
N PRO A 249 4.73 -19.99 -36.05
CA PRO A 249 5.44 -20.55 -37.21
C PRO A 249 4.67 -20.47 -38.54
N ASP A 250 3.33 -20.40 -38.52
CA ASP A 250 2.48 -20.33 -39.72
C ASP A 250 2.34 -18.91 -40.28
N ALA A 251 2.96 -17.90 -39.65
CA ALA A 251 2.85 -16.50 -40.03
C ALA A 251 4.10 -16.00 -40.80
N GLU A 252 3.89 -15.32 -41.93
CA GLU A 252 4.96 -14.51 -42.55
C GLU A 252 5.32 -13.33 -41.63
N VAL A 253 6.53 -13.38 -41.06
CA VAL A 253 7.03 -12.40 -40.09
C VAL A 253 7.48 -11.11 -40.80
N ALA A 254 6.51 -10.26 -41.11
CA ALA A 254 6.77 -8.90 -41.59
C ALA A 254 7.20 -7.98 -40.43
N VAL A 255 8.38 -7.36 -40.57
CA VAL A 255 8.90 -6.36 -39.64
C VAL A 255 8.11 -5.05 -39.79
N PRO A 256 7.46 -4.52 -38.73
CA PRO A 256 6.74 -3.26 -38.83
C PRO A 256 7.71 -2.07 -39.03
N ALA A 257 7.46 -1.25 -40.05
CA ALA A 257 8.28 -0.08 -40.32
C ALA A 257 7.88 1.10 -39.40
N GLY A 258 8.63 1.33 -38.31
CA GLY A 258 8.60 2.62 -37.60
C GLY A 258 8.97 2.62 -36.11
N GLU A 259 8.67 1.54 -35.38
CA GLU A 259 8.77 1.54 -33.90
C GLU A 259 9.42 0.24 -33.36
N PRO A 260 10.48 0.32 -32.52
CA PRO A 260 11.14 -0.85 -31.93
C PRO A 260 10.29 -1.73 -31.01
N GLN A 261 9.09 -1.28 -30.61
CA GLN A 261 8.12 -2.07 -29.84
C GLN A 261 6.84 -2.39 -30.62
N ALA A 262 6.82 -2.18 -31.93
CA ALA A 262 5.71 -2.63 -32.77
C ALA A 262 5.66 -4.16 -32.81
N ARG A 263 4.46 -4.71 -32.62
CA ARG A 263 4.20 -6.15 -32.66
C ARG A 263 4.40 -6.68 -34.09
N PRO A 264 5.32 -7.64 -34.34
CA PRO A 264 5.51 -8.22 -35.66
C PRO A 264 4.28 -9.03 -36.07
N GLN A 265 4.09 -9.19 -37.39
CA GLN A 265 3.04 -10.06 -37.91
C GLN A 265 3.29 -11.51 -37.42
N GLY A 266 2.30 -12.09 -36.74
CA GLY A 266 2.41 -13.40 -36.09
C GLY A 266 2.92 -13.40 -34.65
N GLY A 267 3.38 -12.26 -34.10
CA GLY A 267 3.68 -12.12 -32.68
C GLY A 267 2.42 -12.17 -31.80
N PHE A 268 2.52 -12.55 -30.52
CA PHE A 268 1.37 -12.73 -29.62
C PHE A 268 1.52 -12.23 -28.18
N CYS A 269 2.69 -12.47 -27.57
CA CYS A 269 3.10 -11.94 -26.27
C CYS A 269 4.58 -11.50 -26.37
N ARG A 270 5.08 -10.69 -25.45
CA ARG A 270 6.51 -10.36 -25.38
C ARG A 270 7.25 -11.25 -24.39
N PHE A 271 8.54 -11.46 -24.61
CA PHE A 271 9.45 -12.09 -23.66
C PHE A 271 10.63 -11.18 -23.32
N VAL A 272 11.15 -11.35 -22.10
CA VAL A 272 12.50 -10.92 -21.71
C VAL A 272 13.16 -12.11 -21.03
N THR A 273 14.37 -12.47 -21.44
CA THR A 273 15.17 -13.54 -20.82
C THR A 273 16.55 -13.02 -20.50
N ARG A 274 17.01 -13.18 -19.26
CA ARG A 274 18.40 -12.95 -18.86
C ARG A 274 19.07 -14.26 -18.49
N ILE A 275 20.31 -14.44 -18.92
CA ILE A 275 21.19 -15.54 -18.55
C ILE A 275 22.35 -14.93 -17.74
N ASP A 276 22.37 -15.22 -16.45
CA ASP A 276 23.45 -14.88 -15.52
C ASP A 276 24.45 -16.05 -15.51
N VAL A 277 25.69 -15.76 -15.92
CA VAL A 277 26.79 -16.72 -16.02
C VAL A 277 27.90 -16.32 -15.07
N ALA A 278 28.40 -17.25 -14.27
CA ALA A 278 29.52 -17.02 -13.36
C ALA A 278 30.69 -17.97 -13.64
N ALA A 279 31.90 -17.56 -13.24
CA ALA A 279 33.13 -18.31 -13.47
C ALA A 279 33.12 -19.71 -12.81
N GLY A 280 33.62 -20.71 -13.54
CA GLY A 280 33.74 -22.09 -13.08
C GLY A 280 32.44 -22.83 -12.77
N GLN A 281 31.26 -22.25 -13.03
CA GLN A 281 29.99 -22.89 -12.69
C GLN A 281 29.55 -23.92 -13.76
N PRO A 282 29.05 -25.10 -13.37
CA PRO A 282 28.34 -26.03 -14.27
C PRO A 282 26.88 -25.62 -14.53
N ASP A 283 26.45 -24.47 -14.02
CA ASP A 283 25.09 -23.93 -14.14
C ASP A 283 25.06 -22.48 -14.62
N VAL A 284 23.88 -22.07 -15.06
CA VAL A 284 23.49 -20.67 -15.26
C VAL A 284 22.20 -20.40 -14.49
N ARG A 285 22.04 -19.16 -14.02
CA ARG A 285 20.75 -18.67 -13.53
C ARG A 285 20.04 -17.98 -14.68
N LEU A 286 18.75 -18.22 -14.83
CA LEU A 286 17.96 -17.69 -15.95
C LEU A 286 16.69 -17.02 -15.42
N GLN A 287 16.58 -15.71 -15.62
CA GLN A 287 15.39 -14.93 -15.29
C GLN A 287 14.53 -14.80 -16.56
N HIS A 288 13.34 -15.41 -16.59
CA HIS A 288 12.44 -15.37 -17.73
C HIS A 288 11.13 -14.66 -17.39
N THR A 289 10.82 -13.59 -18.12
CA THR A 289 9.59 -12.81 -18.03
C THR A 289 8.78 -12.99 -19.30
N PHE A 290 7.49 -13.32 -19.18
CA PHE A 290 6.52 -13.14 -20.26
C PHE A 290 5.60 -11.94 -19.95
N VAL A 291 5.21 -11.20 -20.99
CA VAL A 291 4.33 -10.01 -20.90
C VAL A 291 3.12 -10.20 -21.79
N LEU A 292 1.92 -10.00 -21.23
CA LEU A 292 0.66 -10.21 -21.93
C LEU A 292 0.36 -9.04 -22.89
N THR A 293 0.32 -9.33 -24.18
CA THR A 293 0.06 -8.31 -25.23
C THR A 293 -1.24 -8.53 -26.00
N GLU A 294 -2.21 -9.16 -25.34
CA GLU A 294 -3.57 -9.35 -25.83
C GLU A 294 -4.60 -8.73 -24.90
N ASP A 295 -5.79 -8.45 -25.45
CA ASP A 295 -6.97 -8.18 -24.65
C ASP A 295 -7.40 -9.46 -23.93
N SER A 296 -7.34 -9.44 -22.59
CA SER A 296 -7.56 -10.63 -21.78
C SER A 296 -9.03 -11.09 -21.70
N GLU A 297 -9.99 -10.35 -22.27
CA GLU A 297 -11.36 -10.82 -22.45
C GLU A 297 -11.53 -11.56 -23.81
N LYS A 298 -10.54 -11.47 -24.72
CA LYS A 298 -10.55 -12.11 -26.05
C LYS A 298 -9.73 -13.39 -26.16
N THR A 299 -8.84 -13.69 -25.21
CA THR A 299 -7.97 -14.88 -25.27
C THR A 299 -7.78 -15.57 -23.91
N THR A 300 -7.37 -16.83 -23.97
CA THR A 300 -6.87 -17.66 -22.87
C THR A 300 -5.52 -18.27 -23.29
N TYR A 301 -4.83 -18.96 -22.38
CA TYR A 301 -3.53 -19.59 -22.65
C TYR A 301 -3.55 -21.07 -22.22
N GLY A 302 -3.01 -21.97 -23.03
CA GLY A 302 -3.04 -23.43 -22.80
C GLY A 302 -1.75 -23.99 -22.18
N ASP A 303 -0.59 -23.43 -22.53
CA ASP A 303 0.73 -23.79 -21.99
C ASP A 303 1.60 -22.52 -22.09
N ILE A 304 2.51 -22.30 -21.14
CA ILE A 304 3.54 -21.26 -21.21
C ILE A 304 4.78 -21.89 -20.59
N GLY A 305 5.92 -21.94 -21.28
CA GLY A 305 7.03 -22.74 -20.76
C GLY A 305 8.40 -22.44 -21.37
N PHE A 306 9.40 -23.13 -20.82
CA PHE A 306 10.78 -23.10 -21.29
C PHE A 306 11.28 -24.54 -21.44
N ARG A 307 11.70 -24.90 -22.66
CA ARG A 307 12.11 -26.26 -23.02
C ARG A 307 13.60 -26.35 -23.34
N LEU A 308 14.24 -27.38 -22.77
CA LEU A 308 15.63 -27.76 -22.98
C LEU A 308 15.68 -29.11 -23.72
N PRO A 309 16.57 -29.25 -24.73
CA PRO A 309 16.77 -30.51 -25.42
C PRO A 309 17.54 -31.49 -24.53
N LEU A 310 16.96 -32.68 -24.34
CA LEU A 310 17.54 -33.78 -23.58
C LEU A 310 18.19 -34.79 -24.53
N ALA A 311 19.30 -35.40 -24.13
CA ALA A 311 19.95 -36.44 -24.93
C ALA A 311 18.99 -37.65 -25.11
N PRO A 312 18.68 -38.07 -26.35
CA PRO A 312 17.69 -39.11 -26.61
C PRO A 312 18.21 -40.50 -26.20
N GLY A 313 17.44 -41.21 -25.38
CA GLY A 313 17.83 -42.53 -24.90
C GLY A 313 17.19 -42.89 -23.56
N LYS A 314 17.75 -43.90 -22.87
CA LYS A 314 17.35 -44.25 -21.51
C LYS A 314 17.99 -43.31 -20.49
N THR A 315 17.44 -42.10 -20.41
CA THR A 315 17.83 -41.10 -19.40
C THR A 315 17.01 -41.30 -18.14
N THR A 316 17.69 -41.43 -17.00
CA THR A 316 17.03 -41.52 -15.68
C THR A 316 16.58 -40.14 -15.23
N VAL A 317 15.31 -40.03 -14.81
CA VAL A 317 14.69 -38.81 -14.28
C VAL A 317 14.43 -38.95 -12.78
N GLN A 318 14.66 -37.89 -12.00
CA GLN A 318 14.28 -37.77 -10.59
C GLN A 318 13.79 -36.35 -10.28
N PHE A 319 12.83 -36.22 -9.35
CA PHE A 319 12.29 -34.94 -8.87
C PHE A 319 12.66 -34.70 -7.41
N GLY A 320 12.65 -33.44 -6.97
CA GLY A 320 12.87 -33.08 -5.58
C GLY A 320 11.78 -33.59 -4.63
N GLY A 321 12.20 -34.06 -3.45
CA GLY A 321 11.33 -34.73 -2.49
C GLY A 321 10.84 -36.12 -2.90
N VAL A 322 11.39 -36.72 -3.97
CA VAL A 322 10.95 -38.01 -4.53
C VAL A 322 12.13 -39.00 -4.62
N ASP A 323 11.97 -40.16 -3.99
CA ASP A 323 12.97 -41.26 -3.99
C ASP A 323 12.92 -42.07 -5.30
N GLU A 324 11.76 -42.15 -5.95
CA GLU A 324 11.57 -42.88 -7.21
C GLU A 324 12.29 -42.24 -8.40
N THR A 325 12.77 -43.09 -9.31
CA THR A 325 13.40 -42.66 -10.57
C THR A 325 12.70 -43.27 -11.78
N PHE A 326 12.52 -42.47 -12.83
CA PHE A 326 11.73 -42.82 -14.02
C PHE A 326 12.58 -42.86 -15.29
N THR A 327 12.11 -43.55 -16.34
CA THR A 327 12.74 -43.61 -17.68
C THR A 327 11.75 -43.42 -18.84
N GLU A 328 10.47 -43.51 -18.54
CA GLU A 328 9.31 -43.14 -19.33
C GLU A 328 9.00 -41.63 -19.20
N PRO A 329 8.11 -41.07 -20.03
CA PRO A 329 7.63 -39.70 -19.85
C PRO A 329 6.95 -39.52 -18.49
N VAL A 330 7.35 -38.45 -17.79
CA VAL A 330 6.93 -38.14 -16.43
C VAL A 330 6.81 -36.63 -16.23
N HIS A 331 5.77 -36.20 -15.51
CA HIS A 331 5.64 -34.81 -15.05
C HIS A 331 5.26 -34.73 -13.57
N LEU A 332 5.69 -33.65 -12.92
CA LEU A 332 5.22 -33.22 -11.62
C LEU A 332 4.42 -31.93 -11.80
N LEU A 333 3.13 -31.98 -11.44
CA LEU A 333 2.20 -30.85 -11.48
C LEU A 333 1.90 -30.37 -10.06
N GLN A 334 2.33 -29.16 -9.71
CA GLN A 334 1.79 -28.45 -8.57
C GLN A 334 0.46 -27.80 -8.98
N LYS A 335 -0.66 -28.32 -8.46
CA LYS A 335 -2.03 -27.96 -8.85
C LYS A 335 -2.70 -26.97 -7.88
N SER A 336 -2.26 -26.95 -6.64
CA SER A 336 -2.57 -25.94 -5.61
C SER A 336 -1.34 -25.72 -4.74
N TRP A 337 -1.29 -24.65 -3.95
CA TRP A 337 -0.19 -24.39 -3.00
C TRP A 337 0.06 -25.53 -2.00
N ASP A 338 -0.98 -26.33 -1.74
CA ASP A 338 -1.06 -27.44 -0.79
C ASP A 338 -1.22 -28.82 -1.45
N ALA A 339 -1.10 -28.93 -2.79
CA ALA A 339 -1.06 -30.23 -3.47
C ALA A 339 -0.28 -30.26 -4.80
N PHE A 340 0.50 -31.34 -4.98
CA PHE A 340 1.06 -31.78 -6.25
C PHE A 340 0.73 -33.25 -6.57
N ASP A 341 0.70 -33.57 -7.86
CA ASP A 341 0.69 -34.94 -8.38
C ASP A 341 1.96 -35.16 -9.22
N LEU A 342 2.62 -36.31 -9.08
CA LEU A 342 3.63 -36.80 -10.02
C LEU A 342 3.03 -37.95 -10.82
N VAL A 343 3.06 -37.82 -12.16
CA VAL A 343 2.43 -38.75 -13.10
C VAL A 343 3.48 -39.28 -14.06
N ALA A 344 3.68 -40.61 -14.08
CA ALA A 344 4.54 -41.29 -15.04
C ALA A 344 3.73 -42.35 -15.80
N GLY A 345 3.89 -42.43 -17.12
CA GLY A 345 3.18 -43.42 -17.95
C GLY A 345 1.65 -43.35 -17.83
N ASN A 346 1.08 -42.14 -17.75
CA ASN A 346 -0.35 -41.85 -17.53
C ASN A 346 -0.94 -42.43 -16.23
N LYS A 347 -0.13 -42.59 -15.18
CA LYS A 347 -0.57 -42.95 -13.83
C LYS A 347 0.09 -42.05 -12.79
N THR A 348 -0.69 -41.54 -11.83
CA THR A 348 -0.16 -40.91 -10.63
C THR A 348 0.66 -41.93 -9.84
N GLN A 349 1.92 -41.60 -9.57
CA GLN A 349 2.88 -42.43 -8.83
C GLN A 349 3.03 -41.91 -7.40
N VAL A 350 3.17 -40.59 -7.26
CA VAL A 350 3.34 -39.88 -5.97
C VAL A 350 2.34 -38.73 -5.89
N GLN A 351 1.87 -38.43 -4.69
CA GLN A 351 1.12 -37.23 -4.35
C GLN A 351 1.74 -36.63 -3.08
N GLY A 352 1.75 -35.31 -2.98
CA GLY A 352 2.27 -34.60 -1.80
C GLY A 352 1.74 -33.17 -1.73
N GLU A 353 2.15 -32.43 -0.72
CA GLU A 353 1.62 -31.08 -0.46
C GLU A 353 2.39 -30.01 -1.24
N ALA A 354 3.66 -29.80 -0.93
CA ALA A 354 4.52 -28.80 -1.55
C ALA A 354 5.76 -29.44 -2.18
N ALA A 355 5.96 -29.29 -3.49
CA ALA A 355 7.13 -29.82 -4.19
C ALA A 355 8.35 -28.91 -4.04
N GLU A 356 9.56 -29.50 -4.00
CA GLU A 356 10.83 -28.75 -3.89
C GLU A 356 11.20 -27.94 -5.16
N GLY A 357 10.42 -28.08 -6.23
CA GLY A 357 10.55 -27.26 -7.44
C GLY A 357 11.77 -27.57 -8.30
N TRP A 358 12.31 -28.80 -8.26
CA TRP A 358 13.40 -29.22 -9.12
C TRP A 358 13.23 -30.62 -9.72
N VAL A 359 13.84 -30.82 -10.87
CA VAL A 359 13.93 -32.07 -11.63
C VAL A 359 15.34 -32.23 -12.19
N ARG A 360 15.83 -33.47 -12.28
CA ARG A 360 17.03 -33.82 -13.05
C ARG A 360 16.77 -34.97 -13.99
N ALA A 361 17.34 -34.90 -15.19
CA ALA A 361 17.29 -35.92 -16.23
C ALA A 361 18.71 -36.17 -16.75
N GLY A 362 19.36 -37.20 -16.20
CA GLY A 362 20.80 -37.43 -16.38
C GLY A 362 21.62 -36.19 -16.02
N LYS A 363 22.37 -35.66 -17.00
CA LYS A 363 23.21 -34.45 -16.84
C LYS A 363 22.44 -33.13 -16.70
N LEU A 364 21.18 -33.05 -17.15
CA LEU A 364 20.43 -31.79 -17.08
C LEU A 364 19.68 -31.70 -15.76
N GLY A 365 19.85 -30.58 -15.05
CA GLY A 365 19.10 -30.22 -13.84
C GLY A 365 18.37 -28.90 -14.07
N LEU A 366 17.11 -28.85 -13.64
CA LEU A 366 16.24 -27.68 -13.76
C LEU A 366 15.54 -27.44 -12.43
N ALA A 367 15.74 -26.27 -11.82
CA ALA A 367 15.05 -25.85 -10.60
C ALA A 367 14.38 -24.48 -10.80
N VAL A 368 13.24 -24.27 -10.15
CA VAL A 368 12.39 -23.07 -10.27
C VAL A 368 12.23 -22.46 -8.88
N ARG A 369 12.55 -21.17 -8.73
CA ARG A 369 12.42 -20.50 -7.42
C ARG A 369 10.96 -20.37 -7.01
N ASP A 370 10.68 -20.62 -5.73
CA ASP A 370 9.35 -20.46 -5.11
C ASP A 370 8.24 -21.22 -5.87
N PHE A 371 8.54 -22.45 -6.30
CA PHE A 371 7.70 -23.25 -7.20
C PHE A 371 6.28 -23.49 -6.66
N TRP A 372 6.14 -24.06 -5.46
CA TRP A 372 4.79 -24.37 -4.93
C TRP A 372 3.99 -23.10 -4.59
N GLN A 373 4.69 -22.03 -4.22
CA GLN A 373 4.09 -20.74 -3.90
C GLN A 373 3.54 -20.04 -5.14
N ASN A 374 4.16 -20.23 -6.31
CA ASN A 374 3.75 -19.66 -7.60
C ASN A 374 2.84 -20.60 -8.42
N PHE A 375 2.11 -21.53 -7.77
CA PHE A 375 1.23 -22.47 -8.48
C PHE A 375 0.19 -21.78 -9.41
N PRO A 376 -0.38 -22.50 -10.40
CA PRO A 376 -0.03 -23.86 -10.80
C PRO A 376 1.22 -23.86 -11.69
N LEU A 377 2.14 -24.79 -11.44
CA LEU A 377 3.39 -24.95 -12.19
C LEU A 377 3.67 -26.43 -12.45
N GLU A 378 4.40 -26.74 -13.52
CA GLU A 378 4.71 -28.11 -13.91
C GLU A 378 6.19 -28.27 -14.30
N LEU A 379 6.76 -29.43 -14.00
CA LEU A 379 8.06 -29.87 -14.49
C LEU A 379 7.86 -31.18 -15.26
N GLU A 380 8.20 -31.20 -16.55
CA GLU A 380 8.08 -32.37 -17.42
C GLU A 380 9.45 -32.86 -17.88
N ALA A 381 9.63 -34.18 -17.92
CA ALA A 381 10.73 -34.82 -18.62
C ALA A 381 10.19 -35.93 -19.54
N ASP A 382 10.55 -35.85 -20.83
CA ASP A 382 10.28 -36.91 -21.81
C ASP A 382 11.62 -37.40 -22.41
N PRO A 383 12.21 -38.48 -21.85
CA PRO A 383 13.40 -39.13 -22.41
C PRO A 383 13.23 -39.72 -23.81
N ALA A 384 11.99 -39.97 -24.26
CA ALA A 384 11.69 -40.54 -25.57
C ALA A 384 11.54 -39.46 -26.66
N ALA A 385 10.95 -38.30 -26.33
CA ALA A 385 10.93 -37.12 -27.18
C ALA A 385 12.26 -36.32 -27.13
N GLY A 386 13.09 -36.56 -26.12
CA GLY A 386 14.35 -35.84 -25.92
C GLY A 386 14.12 -34.41 -25.40
N GLN A 387 13.24 -34.25 -24.42
CA GLN A 387 12.90 -32.93 -23.84
C GLN A 387 12.89 -32.94 -22.30
N LEU A 388 13.27 -31.80 -21.73
CA LEU A 388 13.11 -31.42 -20.33
C LEU A 388 12.49 -30.01 -20.29
N ALA A 389 11.41 -29.81 -19.56
CA ALA A 389 10.65 -28.55 -19.59
C ALA A 389 10.19 -28.09 -18.20
N VAL A 390 10.05 -26.78 -18.07
CA VAL A 390 9.22 -26.12 -17.05
C VAL A 390 8.04 -25.46 -17.74
N HIS A 391 6.85 -25.66 -17.18
CA HIS A 391 5.63 -24.97 -17.60
C HIS A 391 5.26 -23.94 -16.52
N PHE A 392 5.43 -22.67 -16.89
CA PHE A 392 4.93 -21.49 -16.19
C PHE A 392 3.41 -21.38 -16.23
N TRP A 393 2.76 -22.05 -17.19
CA TRP A 393 1.35 -22.45 -17.09
C TRP A 393 1.22 -23.92 -17.53
N PRO A 394 0.71 -24.85 -16.70
CA PRO A 394 0.78 -26.28 -16.96
C PRO A 394 0.10 -26.81 -18.22
N LYS A 395 0.90 -27.55 -19.01
CA LYS A 395 0.47 -28.39 -20.13
C LYS A 395 -0.57 -29.45 -19.72
N HIS A 396 -0.42 -30.04 -18.53
CA HIS A 396 -1.33 -31.05 -17.97
C HIS A 396 -2.28 -30.46 -16.92
N GLY A 397 -2.59 -29.16 -17.02
CA GLY A 397 -3.34 -28.37 -16.03
C GLY A 397 -4.61 -29.05 -15.52
N ALA A 398 -4.69 -29.16 -14.18
CA ALA A 398 -5.74 -29.87 -13.48
C ALA A 398 -7.15 -29.30 -13.77
N PRO A 399 -8.22 -30.13 -13.73
CA PRO A 399 -9.60 -29.65 -13.81
C PRO A 399 -9.86 -28.52 -12.82
N ARG A 400 -10.52 -27.46 -13.29
CA ARG A 400 -10.76 -26.24 -12.52
C ARG A 400 -11.58 -26.54 -11.27
N MET A 401 -10.91 -26.57 -10.11
CA MET A 401 -11.52 -26.96 -8.84
C MET A 401 -12.59 -25.96 -8.38
N GLU A 402 -12.46 -24.68 -8.77
CA GLU A 402 -13.35 -23.60 -8.33
C GLU A 402 -14.16 -23.02 -9.50
N THR A 403 -15.46 -23.30 -9.47
CA THR A 403 -16.44 -22.86 -10.47
C THR A 403 -17.08 -21.53 -10.05
N SER A 404 -17.91 -20.96 -10.91
CA SER A 404 -18.79 -19.84 -10.55
C SER A 404 -19.76 -20.14 -9.41
N GLU A 405 -19.99 -21.40 -9.07
CA GLU A 405 -20.91 -21.82 -8.02
C GLU A 405 -20.21 -22.03 -6.66
N THR A 406 -18.89 -22.24 -6.67
CA THR A 406 -18.06 -22.37 -5.44
C THR A 406 -17.38 -21.06 -5.04
N LEU A 407 -17.46 -20.01 -5.86
CA LEU A 407 -16.87 -18.70 -5.55
C LEU A 407 -17.71 -17.93 -4.52
N SER A 408 -17.09 -17.68 -3.37
CA SER A 408 -17.68 -17.10 -2.18
C SER A 408 -16.78 -16.01 -1.57
N ASP A 409 -17.31 -15.30 -0.59
CA ASP A 409 -16.54 -14.35 0.22
C ASP A 409 -15.40 -15.03 1.02
N ASP A 410 -15.45 -16.36 1.18
CA ASP A 410 -14.51 -17.18 1.95
C ASP A 410 -13.38 -17.80 1.12
N ASN A 411 -13.30 -17.51 -0.18
CA ASN A 411 -12.22 -17.98 -1.07
C ASN A 411 -11.86 -17.03 -2.23
N ALA A 412 -12.74 -16.11 -2.65
CA ALA A 412 -12.53 -15.36 -3.90
C ALA A 412 -11.26 -14.50 -3.96
N TRP A 413 -10.68 -14.07 -2.82
CA TRP A 413 -9.39 -13.35 -2.82
C TRP A 413 -8.22 -14.18 -3.34
N ARG A 414 -8.31 -15.52 -3.36
CA ARG A 414 -7.25 -16.41 -3.88
C ARG A 414 -7.16 -16.39 -5.41
N LEU A 415 -8.08 -15.68 -6.08
CA LEU A 415 -8.18 -15.58 -7.54
C LEU A 415 -8.10 -16.96 -8.25
N PRO A 416 -8.82 -17.99 -7.80
CA PRO A 416 -8.59 -19.38 -8.23
C PRO A 416 -8.90 -19.61 -9.71
N PHE A 417 -9.56 -18.66 -10.38
CA PHE A 417 -9.83 -18.67 -11.81
C PHE A 417 -8.60 -18.41 -12.70
N VAL A 418 -7.55 -17.77 -12.16
CA VAL A 418 -6.23 -17.66 -12.81
C VAL A 418 -5.19 -18.61 -12.21
N HIS A 419 -5.61 -19.50 -11.30
CA HIS A 419 -4.74 -20.48 -10.64
C HIS A 419 -5.23 -21.94 -10.75
N SER A 420 -6.27 -22.21 -11.56
CA SER A 420 -6.76 -23.58 -11.80
C SER A 420 -7.51 -23.73 -13.12
N GLY A 421 -7.50 -24.93 -13.67
CA GLY A 421 -8.05 -25.26 -14.98
C GLY A 421 -6.98 -25.65 -16.01
N SER A 422 -7.41 -26.22 -17.13
CA SER A 422 -6.54 -26.59 -18.25
C SER A 422 -6.18 -25.42 -19.18
N GLN A 423 -6.61 -24.20 -18.84
CA GLN A 423 -6.25 -22.95 -19.52
C GLN A 423 -6.26 -21.78 -18.53
N LEU A 424 -5.30 -20.87 -18.67
CA LEU A 424 -5.26 -19.60 -17.94
C LEU A 424 -6.30 -18.65 -18.52
N ASP A 425 -7.26 -18.25 -17.68
CA ASP A 425 -8.38 -17.38 -18.06
C ASP A 425 -8.52 -16.19 -17.09
N PHE A 426 -8.07 -15.02 -17.53
CA PHE A 426 -8.12 -13.78 -16.74
C PHE A 426 -9.51 -13.15 -16.62
N ARG A 427 -10.51 -13.66 -17.35
CA ARG A 427 -11.87 -13.11 -17.35
C ARG A 427 -12.50 -13.30 -15.97
N VAL A 428 -12.69 -12.18 -15.27
CA VAL A 428 -13.28 -12.16 -13.92
C VAL A 428 -14.65 -12.87 -13.97
N PRO A 429 -14.85 -13.98 -13.23
CA PRO A 429 -16.05 -14.81 -13.36
C PRO A 429 -17.35 -14.07 -13.08
N GLN A 430 -18.41 -14.41 -13.82
CA GLN A 430 -19.70 -13.71 -13.72
C GLN A 430 -20.30 -13.75 -12.31
N ALA A 431 -20.02 -14.79 -11.51
CA ALA A 431 -20.43 -14.85 -10.10
C ALA A 431 -19.84 -13.71 -9.24
N LEU A 432 -18.59 -13.30 -9.49
CA LEU A 432 -18.00 -12.15 -8.81
C LEU A 432 -18.65 -10.84 -9.29
N LYS A 433 -18.93 -10.74 -10.60
CA LYS A 433 -19.59 -9.58 -11.23
C LYS A 433 -21.06 -9.40 -10.76
N ASP A 434 -21.79 -10.49 -10.50
CA ASP A 434 -23.24 -10.45 -10.23
C ASP A 434 -23.69 -10.59 -8.77
N ALA A 435 -22.99 -11.34 -7.93
CA ALA A 435 -23.64 -11.95 -6.77
C ALA A 435 -24.15 -10.94 -5.72
N ARG A 436 -25.36 -11.20 -5.21
CA ARG A 436 -25.97 -10.45 -4.09
C ARG A 436 -25.12 -10.49 -2.83
N GLN A 437 -24.37 -11.58 -2.60
CA GLN A 437 -23.47 -11.73 -1.44
C GLN A 437 -22.41 -10.63 -1.40
N PHE A 438 -21.76 -10.37 -2.54
CA PHE A 438 -20.73 -9.35 -2.65
C PHE A 438 -21.32 -7.94 -2.73
N LYS A 439 -22.49 -7.76 -3.37
CA LYS A 439 -23.14 -6.43 -3.50
C LYS A 439 -23.45 -5.73 -2.16
N ALA A 440 -23.58 -6.45 -1.06
CA ALA A 440 -23.68 -5.86 0.29
C ALA A 440 -22.32 -5.37 0.84
N LEU A 441 -21.25 -6.13 0.61
CA LEU A 441 -19.88 -5.79 1.02
C LEU A 441 -19.24 -4.72 0.10
N HIS A 442 -19.69 -4.67 -1.16
CA HIS A 442 -19.30 -3.70 -2.17
C HIS A 442 -19.95 -2.31 -2.02
N ALA A 443 -20.77 -2.07 -0.99
CA ALA A 443 -21.53 -0.84 -0.82
C ALA A 443 -20.67 0.44 -0.69
N GLY A 444 -19.36 0.31 -0.45
CA GLY A 444 -18.39 1.37 -0.68
C GLY A 444 -16.98 0.81 -0.83
N GLY A 445 -16.41 0.88 -2.03
CA GLY A 445 -15.08 0.34 -2.34
C GLY A 445 -14.74 0.40 -3.83
N TYR A 446 -13.64 -0.26 -4.22
CA TYR A 446 -13.20 -0.31 -5.62
C TYR A 446 -13.70 -1.55 -6.38
N ALA A 447 -14.01 -2.65 -5.68
CA ALA A 447 -14.50 -3.90 -6.27
C ALA A 447 -15.65 -3.78 -7.30
N PRO A 448 -16.62 -2.84 -7.19
CA PRO A 448 -17.61 -2.60 -8.25
C PRO A 448 -17.02 -2.32 -9.64
N LYS A 449 -15.77 -1.85 -9.76
CA LYS A 449 -15.08 -1.63 -11.04
C LYS A 449 -14.58 -2.91 -11.73
N MET A 450 -14.79 -4.12 -11.18
CA MET A 450 -14.19 -5.36 -11.72
C MET A 450 -14.59 -5.72 -13.16
N TYR A 451 -15.62 -5.07 -13.71
CA TYR A 451 -15.98 -5.16 -15.13
C TYR A 451 -15.02 -4.41 -16.07
N LEU A 452 -14.06 -3.65 -15.52
CA LEU A 452 -12.97 -2.96 -16.23
C LEU A 452 -11.65 -3.76 -16.20
N ALA A 453 -11.62 -4.93 -15.57
CA ALA A 453 -10.41 -5.72 -15.39
C ALA A 453 -9.88 -6.23 -16.74
N ASN A 454 -8.63 -5.92 -17.04
CA ASN A 454 -7.94 -6.46 -18.20
C ASN A 454 -6.46 -6.70 -17.89
N ALA A 455 -5.99 -7.91 -18.16
CA ALA A 455 -4.62 -8.33 -17.87
C ALA A 455 -3.60 -7.86 -18.92
N ILE A 456 -4.03 -7.15 -19.98
CA ILE A 456 -3.11 -6.50 -20.91
C ILE A 456 -2.02 -5.71 -20.16
N GLY A 457 -0.78 -5.95 -20.56
CA GLY A 457 0.41 -5.26 -20.08
C GLY A 457 1.01 -5.82 -18.80
N ILE A 458 0.33 -6.69 -18.04
CA ILE A 458 0.99 -7.34 -16.90
C ILE A 458 1.95 -8.42 -17.39
N ALA A 459 2.89 -8.77 -16.52
CA ALA A 459 3.92 -9.76 -16.76
C ALA A 459 3.94 -10.82 -15.64
N LYS A 460 4.73 -11.87 -15.85
CA LYS A 460 5.24 -12.70 -14.75
C LYS A 460 6.66 -13.15 -15.04
N THR A 461 7.55 -12.92 -14.08
CA THR A 461 8.94 -13.37 -14.09
C THR A 461 9.11 -14.64 -13.25
N HIS A 462 9.92 -15.56 -13.75
CA HIS A 462 10.36 -16.77 -13.05
C HIS A 462 11.90 -16.82 -13.03
N GLU A 463 12.49 -17.21 -11.90
CA GLU A 463 13.91 -17.50 -11.80
C GLU A 463 14.15 -19.02 -11.89
N LEU A 464 15.02 -19.42 -12.80
CA LEU A 464 15.47 -20.79 -13.01
C LEU A 464 16.94 -20.96 -12.62
N LEU A 465 17.30 -22.14 -12.13
CA LEU A 465 18.66 -22.66 -12.15
C LEU A 465 18.72 -23.78 -13.20
N ILE A 466 19.57 -23.64 -14.21
CA ILE A 466 19.81 -24.65 -15.24
C ILE A 466 21.23 -25.17 -15.06
N ASN A 467 21.36 -26.45 -14.69
CA ASN A 467 22.64 -27.12 -14.47
C ASN A 467 22.89 -28.18 -15.55
N PHE A 468 24.14 -28.29 -16.00
CA PHE A 468 24.55 -29.16 -17.12
C PHE A 468 25.45 -30.34 -16.68
N ASP A 469 25.55 -30.57 -15.37
CA ASP A 469 26.42 -31.55 -14.69
C ASP A 469 25.66 -32.27 -13.54
N ALA A 470 24.33 -32.42 -13.70
CA ALA A 470 23.38 -32.67 -12.60
C ALA A 470 23.43 -34.07 -11.97
N GLU A 471 24.36 -34.91 -12.44
CA GLU A 471 24.71 -36.19 -11.85
C GLU A 471 25.60 -36.02 -10.60
N GLN A 472 26.22 -34.85 -10.38
CA GLN A 472 27.14 -34.57 -9.26
C GLN A 472 26.45 -34.02 -8.01
N ASP A 473 26.22 -32.70 -7.90
CA ASP A 473 25.77 -32.01 -6.68
C ASP A 473 24.46 -31.24 -6.83
N PHE A 474 23.66 -31.52 -7.87
CA PHE A 474 22.47 -30.73 -8.20
C PHE A 474 21.40 -30.59 -7.10
N PRO A 475 21.05 -31.62 -6.29
CA PRO A 475 20.10 -31.45 -5.19
C PRO A 475 20.56 -30.41 -4.16
N ASP A 476 21.86 -30.40 -3.84
CA ASP A 476 22.45 -29.41 -2.93
C ASP A 476 22.44 -28.01 -3.56
N ARG A 477 22.79 -27.88 -4.85
CA ARG A 477 22.67 -26.62 -5.61
C ARG A 477 21.24 -26.08 -5.64
N ALA A 478 20.26 -26.96 -5.86
CA ALA A 478 18.84 -26.60 -5.85
C ALA A 478 18.39 -26.13 -4.46
N ALA A 479 18.81 -26.79 -3.39
CA ALA A 479 18.54 -26.35 -2.03
C ALA A 479 19.12 -24.94 -1.75
N VAL A 480 20.38 -24.67 -2.13
CA VAL A 480 20.98 -23.32 -1.99
C VAL A 480 20.24 -22.28 -2.85
N PHE A 481 19.80 -22.65 -4.06
CA PHE A 481 19.01 -21.79 -4.95
C PHE A 481 17.65 -21.39 -4.36
N GLN A 482 16.94 -22.33 -3.72
CA GLN A 482 15.66 -22.06 -3.03
C GLN A 482 15.85 -21.27 -1.74
N ALA A 483 16.88 -21.58 -0.94
CA ALA A 483 17.18 -20.84 0.30
C ALA A 483 17.54 -19.37 0.05
N ASN A 484 18.07 -19.06 -1.14
CA ASN A 484 18.21 -17.70 -1.68
C ASN A 484 18.95 -16.74 -0.70
N GLY A 485 19.93 -17.29 0.02
CA GLY A 485 20.77 -16.58 0.98
C GLY A 485 21.46 -15.40 0.32
N GLN A 486 21.37 -14.22 0.93
CA GLN A 486 21.93 -13.00 0.39
C GLN A 486 23.18 -12.59 1.16
N MET A 487 24.09 -11.92 0.47
CA MET A 487 25.26 -11.30 1.09
C MET A 487 24.91 -9.83 1.37
N LEU A 488 25.10 -9.34 2.59
CA LEU A 488 24.86 -7.93 2.94
C LEU A 488 26.02 -7.32 3.74
N PRO A 489 26.30 -6.02 3.58
CA PRO A 489 27.06 -5.26 4.57
C PRO A 489 26.30 -5.19 5.91
N GLY A 490 27.03 -5.15 7.03
CA GLY A 490 26.43 -5.01 8.36
C GLY A 490 25.59 -3.73 8.50
N ALA A 491 24.48 -3.80 9.24
CA ALA A 491 23.50 -2.71 9.36
C ALA A 491 24.09 -1.37 9.82
N GLU A 492 25.07 -1.40 10.74
CA GLU A 492 25.81 -0.21 11.18
C GLU A 492 26.60 0.44 10.04
N ALA A 493 27.27 -0.38 9.21
CA ALA A 493 28.01 0.10 8.05
C ALA A 493 27.08 0.75 7.02
N ILE A 494 25.90 0.17 6.77
CA ILE A 494 24.86 0.77 5.93
C ILE A 494 24.41 2.12 6.52
N ALA A 495 24.07 2.16 7.81
CA ALA A 495 23.60 3.37 8.51
C ALA A 495 24.66 4.48 8.57
N ALA A 496 25.96 4.14 8.56
CA ALA A 496 27.06 5.10 8.51
C ALA A 496 27.18 5.82 7.15
N THR A 497 26.74 5.21 6.05
CA THR A 497 26.88 5.78 4.68
C THR A 497 26.05 7.04 4.42
N LYS A 498 24.91 7.20 5.13
CA LYS A 498 23.87 8.20 4.85
C LYS A 498 23.36 8.20 3.39
N VAL A 499 23.40 7.03 2.73
CA VAL A 499 22.78 6.79 1.41
C VAL A 499 21.26 6.86 1.48
N PHE A 500 20.66 6.46 2.62
CA PHE A 500 19.23 6.50 2.91
C PHE A 500 18.82 7.65 3.85
N GLY A 501 19.53 8.79 3.75
CA GLY A 501 19.39 9.85 4.75
C GLY A 501 19.84 9.37 6.14
N PRO A 502 19.21 9.85 7.23
CA PRO A 502 19.67 9.62 8.60
C PRO A 502 19.16 8.32 9.26
N ILE A 503 18.73 7.31 8.50
CA ILE A 503 18.26 6.03 9.06
C ILE A 503 19.39 5.35 9.90
N PRO A 504 19.13 5.00 11.18
CA PRO A 504 20.08 4.25 12.01
C PRO A 504 19.95 2.73 11.78
N ALA A 505 20.87 1.93 12.33
CA ALA A 505 20.69 0.48 12.45
C ALA A 505 19.53 0.13 13.42
N ALA A 506 19.14 -1.14 13.48
CA ALA A 506 18.33 -1.66 14.57
C ALA A 506 19.21 -1.86 15.81
N ASP A 507 18.75 -1.37 16.95
CA ASP A 507 19.46 -1.49 18.23
C ASP A 507 18.47 -2.08 19.26
N PRO A 508 18.39 -3.43 19.33
CA PRO A 508 17.45 -4.12 20.22
C PRO A 508 17.94 -4.17 21.68
N GLU A 509 19.17 -3.73 21.99
CA GLU A 509 19.64 -3.60 23.37
C GLU A 509 19.21 -2.25 23.98
N LYS A 510 19.26 -1.17 23.19
CA LYS A 510 18.88 0.20 23.61
C LYS A 510 17.42 0.53 23.35
N TYR A 511 16.79 -0.09 22.34
CA TYR A 511 15.39 0.14 21.96
C TYR A 511 14.58 -1.17 21.76
N PRO A 512 14.69 -2.17 22.66
CA PRO A 512 14.14 -3.52 22.49
C PRO A 512 12.69 -3.52 21.99
N LEU A 513 11.82 -2.72 22.63
CA LEU A 513 10.40 -2.66 22.33
C LEU A 513 10.06 -2.18 20.91
N ILE A 514 10.86 -1.25 20.35
CA ILE A 514 10.53 -0.63 19.08
C ILE A 514 11.05 -1.49 17.92
N GLU A 515 12.24 -2.08 18.06
CA GLU A 515 12.69 -3.11 17.10
C GLU A 515 11.79 -4.35 17.15
N HIS A 516 11.38 -4.79 18.35
CA HIS A 516 10.38 -5.85 18.53
C HIS A 516 9.06 -5.52 17.82
N ARG A 517 8.56 -4.28 17.96
CA ARG A 517 7.35 -3.82 17.26
C ARG A 517 7.53 -3.86 15.75
N PHE A 518 8.61 -3.28 15.22
CA PHE A 518 8.88 -3.26 13.77
C PHE A 518 8.96 -4.67 13.20
N ASN A 519 9.79 -5.52 13.80
CA ASN A 519 10.02 -6.89 13.33
C ASN A 519 8.74 -7.73 13.42
N ASN A 520 7.97 -7.65 14.52
CA ASN A 520 6.73 -8.42 14.64
C ASN A 520 5.59 -7.87 13.78
N SER A 521 5.47 -6.56 13.57
CA SER A 521 4.50 -6.01 12.62
C SER A 521 4.77 -6.49 11.20
N MET A 522 6.04 -6.53 10.78
CA MET A 522 6.42 -7.04 9.46
C MET A 522 6.25 -8.55 9.35
N LYS A 523 6.73 -9.34 10.33
CA LYS A 523 6.57 -10.80 10.33
C LYS A 523 5.11 -11.25 10.45
N TRP A 524 4.21 -10.43 10.99
CA TRP A 524 2.76 -10.67 10.88
C TRP A 524 2.26 -10.54 9.44
N ILE A 525 2.66 -9.50 8.70
CA ILE A 525 2.32 -9.29 7.28
C ILE A 525 2.89 -10.43 6.40
N ILE A 526 4.07 -10.94 6.73
CA ILE A 526 4.67 -12.11 6.06
C ILE A 526 3.79 -13.35 6.27
N ARG A 527 3.49 -13.68 7.52
CA ARG A 527 2.81 -14.93 7.90
C ARG A 527 1.29 -14.90 7.69
N SER A 528 0.71 -13.72 7.51
CA SER A 528 -0.70 -13.60 7.13
C SER A 528 -0.97 -14.18 5.75
N LYS A 529 0.03 -14.22 4.86
CA LYS A 529 -0.08 -14.86 3.54
C LYS A 529 -0.36 -16.35 3.67
N ASP A 530 0.41 -17.03 4.51
CA ASP A 530 0.23 -18.45 4.82
C ASP A 530 -1.15 -18.69 5.45
N ALA A 531 -1.53 -17.85 6.43
CA ALA A 531 -2.79 -17.96 7.15
C ALA A 531 -4.04 -17.76 6.28
N PHE A 532 -3.95 -17.04 5.16
CA PHE A 532 -5.05 -16.83 4.21
C PHE A 532 -4.93 -17.69 2.95
N GLY A 533 -3.82 -18.41 2.74
CA GLY A 533 -3.54 -19.12 1.49
C GLY A 533 -3.32 -18.16 0.32
N SER A 534 -2.62 -17.04 0.55
CA SER A 534 -2.34 -15.97 -0.42
C SER A 534 -1.20 -16.36 -1.38
N PHE A 535 -1.37 -17.50 -2.05
CA PHE A 535 -0.42 -18.10 -2.99
C PHE A 535 -0.97 -18.09 -4.42
N GLY A 536 -0.16 -18.54 -5.36
CA GLY A 536 -0.43 -18.61 -6.80
C GLY A 536 0.32 -17.52 -7.56
N MET A 537 0.74 -17.80 -8.80
CA MET A 537 1.64 -16.90 -9.56
C MET A 537 1.19 -15.44 -9.67
N TRP A 538 -0.12 -15.18 -9.65
CA TRP A 538 -0.72 -13.84 -9.77
C TRP A 538 -1.01 -13.16 -8.43
N ASN A 539 -0.79 -13.84 -7.29
CA ASN A 539 -0.94 -13.31 -5.93
C ASN A 539 0.39 -13.26 -5.17
N TYR A 540 1.30 -14.21 -5.45
CA TYR A 540 2.43 -14.50 -4.58
C TYR A 540 3.53 -13.45 -4.67
N GLY A 541 3.51 -12.57 -3.67
CA GLY A 541 4.48 -11.52 -3.43
C GLY A 541 3.82 -10.33 -2.74
N ASP A 542 2.59 -9.98 -3.12
CA ASP A 542 1.81 -8.93 -2.47
C ASP A 542 1.24 -9.36 -1.10
N VAL A 543 0.67 -8.40 -0.39
CA VAL A 543 0.08 -8.46 0.94
C VAL A 543 -1.39 -8.05 0.87
N GLN A 544 -2.19 -8.39 1.89
CA GLN A 544 -3.54 -7.85 2.01
C GLN A 544 -3.52 -6.46 2.65
N MET A 545 -4.24 -5.49 2.08
CA MET A 545 -4.23 -4.09 2.55
C MET A 545 -5.25 -3.79 3.65
N MET A 546 -6.36 -4.53 3.71
CA MET A 546 -7.42 -4.29 4.68
C MET A 546 -7.95 -5.61 5.25
N PHE A 547 -8.41 -5.56 6.49
CA PHE A 547 -8.88 -6.72 7.24
C PHE A 547 -10.21 -6.44 7.93
N VAL A 548 -11.01 -7.48 8.08
CA VAL A 548 -12.25 -7.53 8.87
C VAL A 548 -12.21 -8.72 9.82
N THR A 549 -13.01 -8.69 10.90
CA THR A 549 -13.26 -9.89 11.70
C THR A 549 -14.40 -10.69 11.09
N LYS A 550 -14.15 -11.93 10.70
CA LYS A 550 -15.15 -12.86 10.17
C LYS A 550 -15.00 -14.21 10.87
N HIS A 551 -16.10 -14.85 11.25
CA HIS A 551 -16.12 -16.12 12.00
C HIS A 551 -15.24 -16.15 13.29
N GLY A 552 -14.97 -15.00 13.90
CA GLY A 552 -14.08 -14.87 15.08
C GLY A 552 -12.58 -14.85 14.75
N MET A 553 -12.22 -14.77 13.47
CA MET A 553 -10.85 -14.71 12.95
C MET A 553 -10.61 -13.40 12.17
N VAL A 554 -9.33 -13.06 11.94
CA VAL A 554 -8.97 -11.99 10.98
C VAL A 554 -9.17 -12.53 9.56
N TRP A 555 -9.68 -11.71 8.66
CA TRP A 555 -10.02 -12.09 7.28
C TRP A 555 -9.73 -10.93 6.31
N PRO A 556 -9.38 -11.18 5.04
CA PRO A 556 -9.19 -10.12 4.03
C PRO A 556 -10.46 -9.30 3.75
N ASP A 557 -10.32 -8.00 3.46
CA ASP A 557 -11.42 -7.07 3.15
C ASP A 557 -11.41 -6.61 1.69
N TYR A 558 -12.37 -7.12 0.90
CA TYR A 558 -12.56 -6.81 -0.53
C TYR A 558 -12.83 -5.33 -0.87
N ARG A 559 -13.02 -4.45 0.12
CA ARG A 559 -13.10 -2.99 -0.07
C ARG A 559 -11.81 -2.38 -0.64
N ARG A 560 -10.66 -2.93 -0.21
CA ARG A 560 -9.30 -2.72 -0.75
C ARG A 560 -8.50 -3.99 -0.42
N LEU A 561 -8.55 -4.98 -1.30
CA LEU A 561 -8.02 -6.30 -1.00
C LEU A 561 -6.49 -6.31 -0.94
N TRP A 562 -5.85 -5.81 -2.01
CA TRP A 562 -4.41 -5.93 -2.26
C TRP A 562 -3.62 -4.68 -1.84
N GLY A 563 -2.39 -4.89 -1.38
CA GLY A 563 -1.46 -3.88 -0.90
C GLY A 563 -0.84 -3.08 -2.04
N ALA A 564 -0.23 -3.80 -2.97
CA ALA A 564 0.62 -3.27 -4.02
C ALA A 564 1.58 -2.17 -3.49
N THR A 565 1.45 -0.93 -4.00
CA THR A 565 2.20 0.25 -3.54
C THR A 565 1.39 1.21 -2.66
N HIS A 566 0.28 0.76 -2.06
CA HIS A 566 -0.62 1.62 -1.26
C HIS A 566 0.10 2.27 -0.05
N TYR A 567 0.08 3.61 -0.04
CA TYR A 567 0.84 4.43 0.94
C TYR A 567 2.37 4.20 0.87
N ASN A 568 2.88 3.70 -0.25
CA ASN A 568 4.28 3.37 -0.49
C ASN A 568 4.82 2.30 0.50
N ASN A 569 3.97 1.36 0.94
CA ASN A 569 4.32 0.19 1.77
C ASN A 569 5.52 -0.61 1.25
N ALA A 570 5.66 -0.75 -0.07
CA ALA A 570 6.66 -1.58 -0.77
C ALA A 570 8.14 -1.33 -0.36
N ARG A 571 8.45 -0.17 0.25
CA ARG A 571 9.81 0.15 0.74
C ARG A 571 10.06 -0.25 2.20
N VAL A 572 9.03 -0.59 2.96
CA VAL A 572 9.13 -0.82 4.41
C VAL A 572 9.87 -2.12 4.72
N ALA A 573 9.61 -3.20 3.98
CA ALA A 573 10.34 -4.46 4.14
C ALA A 573 11.84 -4.26 3.86
N TRP A 574 12.20 -3.53 2.80
CA TRP A 574 13.59 -3.15 2.50
C TRP A 574 14.25 -2.37 3.65
N TRP A 575 13.60 -1.31 4.15
CA TRP A 575 14.12 -0.50 5.26
C TRP A 575 14.34 -1.32 6.54
N LEU A 576 13.43 -2.25 6.87
CA LEU A 576 13.59 -3.11 8.05
C LEU A 576 14.66 -4.19 7.85
N ALA A 577 14.79 -4.75 6.64
CA ALA A 577 15.84 -5.70 6.30
C ALA A 577 17.24 -5.11 6.50
N TRP A 578 17.51 -3.89 6.03
CA TRP A 578 18.84 -3.27 6.19
C TRP A 578 19.15 -2.82 7.62
N ARG A 579 18.12 -2.46 8.39
CA ARG A 579 18.28 -2.13 9.80
C ARG A 579 18.72 -3.34 10.63
N SER A 580 18.23 -4.54 10.28
CA SER A 580 18.31 -5.74 11.13
C SER A 580 19.19 -6.86 10.59
N GLY A 581 19.44 -6.91 9.27
CA GLY A 581 19.99 -8.07 8.58
C GLY A 581 19.00 -9.25 8.43
N ASP A 582 17.74 -9.09 8.82
CA ASP A 582 16.78 -10.20 8.94
C ASP A 582 16.39 -10.81 7.58
N GLN A 583 16.80 -12.07 7.37
CA GLN A 583 16.54 -12.83 6.13
C GLN A 583 15.05 -13.06 5.86
N GLU A 584 14.19 -13.25 6.87
CA GLU A 584 12.74 -13.44 6.66
C GLU A 584 12.13 -12.18 6.03
N ILE A 585 12.54 -11.00 6.53
CA ILE A 585 12.11 -9.70 6.02
C ILE A 585 12.75 -9.40 4.65
N LEU A 586 14.03 -9.72 4.43
CA LEU A 586 14.70 -9.50 3.13
C LEU A 586 14.09 -10.34 2.01
N GLN A 587 13.79 -11.63 2.26
CA GLN A 587 13.13 -12.48 1.27
C GLN A 587 11.70 -12.01 0.97
N HIS A 588 10.99 -11.49 1.98
CA HIS A 588 9.70 -10.84 1.75
C HIS A 588 9.83 -9.59 0.87
N ALA A 589 10.79 -8.69 1.16
CA ALA A 589 11.00 -7.47 0.39
C ALA A 589 11.27 -7.74 -1.10
N ARG A 590 12.06 -8.78 -1.40
CA ARG A 590 12.35 -9.25 -2.76
C ARG A 590 11.13 -9.85 -3.45
N ARG A 591 10.40 -10.74 -2.78
CA ARG A 591 9.18 -11.39 -3.33
C ARG A 591 8.05 -10.38 -3.55
N GLU A 592 7.88 -9.42 -2.64
CA GLU A 592 6.99 -8.27 -2.81
C GLU A 592 7.42 -7.46 -4.03
N THR A 593 8.68 -7.01 -4.09
CA THR A 593 9.20 -6.26 -5.24
C THR A 593 8.97 -6.99 -6.57
N GLN A 594 9.28 -8.30 -6.65
CA GLN A 594 9.15 -9.07 -7.89
C GLN A 594 7.69 -9.22 -8.35
N HIS A 595 6.72 -9.35 -7.43
CA HIS A 595 5.30 -9.27 -7.79
C HIS A 595 4.92 -7.87 -8.26
N LEU A 596 5.32 -6.82 -7.52
CA LEU A 596 4.95 -5.45 -7.82
C LEU A 596 5.44 -4.97 -9.19
N ILE A 597 6.64 -5.39 -9.60
CA ILE A 597 7.24 -5.04 -10.91
C ILE A 597 6.78 -5.94 -12.06
N ASP A 598 5.88 -6.89 -11.82
CA ASP A 598 5.34 -7.77 -12.86
C ASP A 598 3.81 -7.65 -12.99
N VAL A 599 3.08 -7.72 -11.87
CA VAL A 599 1.62 -7.85 -11.86
C VAL A 599 0.92 -6.49 -11.65
N ASP A 600 1.46 -5.65 -10.76
CA ASP A 600 0.86 -4.34 -10.42
C ASP A 600 1.38 -3.18 -11.29
N HIS A 601 2.24 -3.47 -12.28
CA HIS A 601 2.68 -2.51 -13.30
C HIS A 601 2.22 -2.95 -14.71
N CYS A 602 2.24 -1.99 -15.64
CA CYS A 602 1.96 -2.20 -17.05
C CYS A 602 3.25 -2.05 -17.86
N HIS A 603 3.62 -3.10 -18.59
CA HIS A 603 4.85 -3.21 -19.39
C HIS A 603 4.59 -3.15 -20.91
N TRP A 604 3.32 -3.30 -21.32
CA TRP A 604 2.88 -3.14 -22.71
C TRP A 604 1.43 -2.66 -22.79
N THR A 605 1.10 -1.92 -23.85
CA THR A 605 -0.26 -1.46 -24.14
C THR A 605 -0.43 -1.23 -25.64
N ASN A 606 -1.64 -0.90 -26.07
CA ASN A 606 -1.94 -0.48 -27.44
C ASN A 606 -2.88 0.74 -27.46
N ALA A 607 -3.06 1.33 -28.65
CA ALA A 607 -3.83 2.56 -28.84
C ALA A 607 -5.23 2.53 -28.20
N PHE A 608 -5.92 1.38 -28.21
CA PHE A 608 -7.25 1.23 -27.62
C PHE A 608 -7.22 1.38 -26.09
N PHE A 609 -6.28 0.72 -25.40
CA PHE A 609 -6.17 0.83 -23.94
C PHE A 609 -5.48 2.11 -23.45
N THR A 610 -4.79 2.86 -24.32
CA THR A 610 -4.29 4.22 -23.98
C THR A 610 -5.34 5.32 -24.16
N SER A 611 -6.36 5.11 -25.00
CA SER A 611 -7.23 6.19 -25.50
C SER A 611 -8.34 6.60 -24.51
N LEU A 612 -8.38 7.90 -24.19
CA LEU A 612 -9.46 8.56 -23.44
C LEU A 612 -10.80 8.56 -24.19
N GLU A 613 -10.82 8.38 -25.52
CA GLU A 613 -12.05 8.31 -26.31
C GLU A 613 -12.65 6.90 -26.36
N GLN A 614 -11.82 5.87 -26.17
CA GLN A 614 -12.20 4.46 -26.36
C GLN A 614 -12.32 3.69 -25.04
N GLN A 615 -11.66 4.16 -23.97
CA GLN A 615 -11.86 3.60 -22.63
C GLN A 615 -13.03 4.28 -21.90
N PRO A 616 -13.85 3.53 -21.13
CA PRO A 616 -15.09 4.03 -20.53
C PRO A 616 -14.87 4.99 -19.34
N THR A 617 -13.66 5.04 -18.79
CA THR A 617 -13.22 5.98 -17.74
C THR A 617 -11.71 6.18 -17.85
N ASP A 618 -11.19 7.29 -17.33
CA ASP A 618 -9.74 7.48 -17.10
C ASP A 618 -9.12 6.23 -16.44
N SER A 619 -9.76 5.74 -15.37
CA SER A 619 -9.34 4.55 -14.63
C SER A 619 -9.43 3.21 -15.38
N ALA A 620 -9.76 3.16 -16.68
CA ALA A 620 -9.75 1.93 -17.47
C ALA A 620 -8.54 1.84 -18.42
N ARG A 621 -7.63 2.82 -18.36
CA ARG A 621 -6.47 2.92 -19.25
C ARG A 621 -5.31 2.04 -18.80
N LYS A 622 -4.43 1.73 -19.75
CA LYS A 622 -3.15 1.04 -19.52
C LYS A 622 -2.07 1.78 -20.30
N GLU A 623 -1.01 2.20 -19.60
CA GLU A 623 0.15 2.88 -20.17
C GLU A 623 1.42 2.23 -19.62
N VAL A 624 2.45 2.07 -20.45
CA VAL A 624 3.74 1.48 -20.02
C VAL A 624 4.36 2.33 -18.92
N GLY A 625 4.78 1.68 -17.82
CA GLY A 625 5.22 2.30 -16.57
C GLY A 625 4.10 2.72 -15.61
N GLY A 626 2.84 2.63 -16.04
CA GLY A 626 1.67 2.93 -15.22
C GLY A 626 1.36 1.81 -14.21
N LEU A 627 0.83 2.20 -13.06
CA LEU A 627 0.31 1.28 -12.04
C LEU A 627 -1.04 0.69 -12.48
N CYS A 628 -1.23 -0.61 -12.21
CA CYS A 628 -2.56 -1.19 -12.10
C CYS A 628 -3.20 -0.79 -10.76
N ASP A 629 -4.49 -0.47 -10.74
CA ASP A 629 -5.22 -0.05 -9.53
C ASP A 629 -5.67 -1.28 -8.71
N TYR A 630 -4.69 -1.86 -8.03
CA TYR A 630 -4.72 -2.92 -7.01
C TYR A 630 -5.88 -2.88 -5.99
N LYS A 631 -6.58 -1.75 -5.83
CA LYS A 631 -7.64 -1.58 -4.82
C LYS A 631 -8.87 -2.46 -5.08
N GLY A 632 -8.96 -3.04 -6.26
CA GLY A 632 -10.02 -3.96 -6.65
C GLY A 632 -9.90 -5.36 -6.05
N VAL A 633 -10.58 -6.32 -6.68
CA VAL A 633 -10.51 -7.75 -6.31
C VAL A 633 -9.29 -8.44 -6.94
N VAL A 634 -8.86 -8.00 -8.12
CA VAL A 634 -7.64 -8.50 -8.80
C VAL A 634 -6.56 -7.41 -8.81
N HIS A 635 -5.33 -7.76 -9.17
CA HIS A 635 -4.23 -6.80 -9.33
C HIS A 635 -4.43 -5.90 -10.57
N TRP A 636 -4.69 -6.50 -11.74
CA TRP A 636 -4.90 -5.82 -13.04
C TRP A 636 -6.28 -5.14 -13.21
N HIS A 637 -6.93 -4.76 -12.12
CA HIS A 637 -8.39 -4.56 -12.05
C HIS A 637 -8.93 -3.36 -12.83
N CYS A 638 -8.15 -2.28 -12.87
CA CYS A 638 -8.36 -1.11 -13.71
C CYS A 638 -7.02 -0.31 -13.67
N GLY A 639 -6.88 0.81 -14.36
CA GLY A 639 -5.63 1.58 -14.34
C GLY A 639 -5.82 3.04 -14.77
N ASP A 640 -5.21 3.96 -14.01
CA ASP A 640 -4.64 5.23 -14.49
C ASP A 640 -4.00 5.96 -13.30
N GLY A 641 -2.90 6.62 -13.60
CA GLY A 641 -2.31 7.63 -12.76
C GLY A 641 -1.19 7.09 -11.88
N GLY A 642 0.02 7.50 -12.24
CA GLY A 642 1.08 7.74 -11.29
C GLY A 642 0.60 8.73 -10.24
N SER A 643 -0.02 8.22 -9.19
CA SER A 643 -0.82 8.98 -8.21
C SER A 643 -0.07 9.09 -6.89
N TYR A 644 -0.76 9.19 -5.77
CA TYR A 644 -0.15 9.22 -4.43
C TYR A 644 0.54 7.91 -4.02
N ASN A 645 0.57 6.92 -4.91
CA ASN A 645 1.17 5.59 -4.75
C ASN A 645 2.27 5.35 -5.81
N ALA A 646 2.62 6.37 -6.60
CA ALA A 646 3.84 6.33 -7.38
C ALA A 646 5.03 6.26 -6.40
N CYS A 647 5.85 5.25 -6.64
CA CYS A 647 6.82 4.71 -5.71
C CYS A 647 7.85 3.97 -6.57
N LEU A 648 9.11 4.43 -6.59
CA LEU A 648 10.15 3.88 -7.47
C LEU A 648 11.34 3.32 -6.69
N ASP A 649 11.54 3.76 -5.46
CA ASP A 649 12.72 3.43 -4.67
C ASP A 649 12.85 1.94 -4.34
N TYR A 650 11.76 1.23 -4.02
CA TYR A 650 11.80 -0.22 -3.78
C TYR A 650 12.33 -1.02 -4.99
N MET A 651 12.11 -0.53 -6.22
CA MET A 651 12.66 -1.15 -7.44
C MET A 651 14.18 -0.92 -7.54
N LEU A 652 14.62 0.32 -7.25
CA LEU A 652 16.05 0.65 -7.16
C LEU A 652 16.74 -0.14 -6.03
N TYR A 653 16.03 -0.38 -4.92
CA TYR A 653 16.55 -1.09 -3.76
C TYR A 653 16.88 -2.55 -4.08
N ASP A 654 15.99 -3.25 -4.82
CA ASP A 654 16.28 -4.60 -5.30
C ASP A 654 17.42 -4.60 -6.32
N TYR A 655 17.37 -3.70 -7.32
CA TYR A 655 18.46 -3.56 -8.29
C TYR A 655 19.81 -3.31 -7.63
N TYR A 656 19.90 -2.37 -6.69
CA TYR A 656 21.15 -2.00 -6.03
C TYR A 656 21.68 -3.12 -5.12
N PHE A 657 20.84 -3.81 -4.33
CA PHE A 657 21.31 -4.84 -3.40
C PHE A 657 21.47 -6.23 -4.00
N THR A 658 20.60 -6.65 -4.91
CA THR A 658 20.57 -8.02 -5.44
C THR A 658 21.07 -8.10 -6.88
N GLY A 659 21.16 -6.96 -7.57
CA GLY A 659 21.45 -6.89 -9.00
C GLY A 659 20.26 -7.27 -9.89
N ASN A 660 19.02 -7.24 -9.38
CA ASN A 660 17.84 -7.56 -10.18
C ASN A 660 17.63 -6.53 -11.31
N ARG A 661 18.17 -6.82 -12.50
CA ARG A 661 18.09 -5.93 -13.67
C ARG A 661 16.66 -5.80 -14.22
N ARG A 662 15.73 -6.71 -13.89
CA ARG A 662 14.29 -6.54 -14.17
C ARG A 662 13.67 -5.43 -13.31
N ALA A 663 14.10 -5.28 -12.06
CA ALA A 663 13.68 -4.16 -11.22
C ALA A 663 14.22 -2.81 -11.75
N TRP A 664 15.43 -2.79 -12.33
CA TRP A 664 15.93 -1.62 -13.05
C TRP A 664 15.11 -1.29 -14.32
N ASP A 665 14.78 -2.28 -15.15
CA ASP A 665 13.91 -2.07 -16.34
C ASP A 665 12.62 -1.34 -15.96
N VAL A 666 11.92 -1.84 -14.93
CA VAL A 666 10.62 -1.30 -14.50
C VAL A 666 10.77 0.04 -13.77
N ALA A 667 11.89 0.28 -13.09
CA ALA A 667 12.23 1.62 -12.60
C ALA A 667 12.38 2.62 -13.75
N GLN A 668 12.98 2.24 -14.88
CA GLN A 668 13.03 3.10 -16.07
C GLN A 668 11.64 3.30 -16.69
N GLU A 669 10.87 2.23 -16.88
CA GLU A 669 9.49 2.30 -17.40
C GLU A 669 8.62 3.25 -16.55
N HIS A 670 8.59 3.06 -15.22
CA HIS A 670 7.82 3.90 -14.30
C HIS A 670 8.37 5.34 -14.22
N GLY A 671 9.69 5.51 -14.17
CA GLY A 671 10.34 6.82 -14.13
C GLY A 671 10.04 7.67 -15.36
N ASP A 672 10.11 7.09 -16.56
CA ASP A 672 9.76 7.77 -17.81
C ASP A 672 8.25 7.99 -17.95
N TYR A 673 7.41 7.08 -17.44
CA TYR A 673 5.98 7.29 -17.34
C TYR A 673 5.62 8.49 -16.45
N ILE A 674 6.18 8.60 -15.24
CA ILE A 674 5.97 9.76 -14.36
C ILE A 674 6.55 11.03 -14.97
N THR A 675 7.73 10.97 -15.59
CA THR A 675 8.36 12.14 -16.23
C THR A 675 7.48 12.71 -17.34
N ARG A 676 6.87 11.85 -18.17
CA ARG A 676 5.88 12.26 -19.18
C ARG A 676 4.59 12.76 -18.53
N THR A 677 3.95 11.96 -17.68
CA THR A 677 2.54 12.12 -17.28
C THR A 677 2.30 12.98 -16.03
N ALA A 678 3.30 13.23 -15.18
CA ALA A 678 3.09 14.00 -13.95
C ALA A 678 2.56 15.41 -14.28
N ALA A 679 1.37 15.70 -13.75
CA ALA A 679 0.63 16.93 -14.01
C ALA A 679 0.81 17.89 -12.85
N GLN A 680 0.93 19.19 -13.14
CA GLN A 680 1.13 20.30 -12.18
C GLN A 680 -0.08 20.55 -11.25
N ASN A 681 -0.42 19.53 -10.47
CA ASN A 681 -1.48 19.48 -9.48
C ASN A 681 -0.93 19.73 -8.06
N ILE A 682 -1.83 19.94 -7.10
CA ILE A 682 -1.50 20.31 -5.72
C ILE A 682 -2.20 19.43 -4.66
N GLY A 683 -2.76 18.30 -5.10
CA GLY A 683 -3.34 17.30 -4.22
C GLY A 683 -2.41 16.10 -4.05
N ARG A 684 -2.90 15.06 -3.37
CA ARG A 684 -2.17 13.81 -3.10
C ARG A 684 -1.41 13.20 -4.29
N GLY A 685 -1.93 13.34 -5.51
CA GLY A 685 -1.27 12.81 -6.71
C GLY A 685 0.13 13.39 -6.91
N ALA A 686 0.31 14.68 -6.62
CA ALA A 686 1.58 15.36 -6.72
C ALA A 686 2.64 14.83 -5.73
N ALA A 687 2.23 14.23 -4.61
CA ALA A 687 3.13 13.68 -3.61
C ALA A 687 3.93 12.50 -4.18
N GLY A 688 3.26 11.45 -4.65
CA GLY A 688 3.92 10.27 -5.23
C GLY A 688 4.68 10.59 -6.52
N GLN A 689 4.12 11.46 -7.35
CA GLN A 689 4.81 11.96 -8.55
C GLN A 689 6.15 12.62 -8.21
N SER A 690 6.18 13.48 -7.19
CA SER A 690 7.41 14.14 -6.74
C SER A 690 8.39 13.14 -6.09
N ASP A 691 7.90 12.18 -5.31
CA ASP A 691 8.72 11.13 -4.67
C ASP A 691 9.45 10.28 -5.72
N THR A 692 8.73 9.79 -6.75
CA THR A 692 9.33 9.08 -7.89
C THR A 692 10.31 9.97 -8.67
N LEU A 693 9.99 11.24 -8.92
CA LEU A 693 10.87 12.14 -9.67
C LEU A 693 12.20 12.42 -8.93
N VAL A 694 12.21 12.54 -7.60
CA VAL A 694 13.45 12.72 -6.81
C VAL A 694 14.36 11.50 -6.92
N GLU A 695 13.81 10.29 -6.78
CA GLU A 695 14.60 9.06 -6.84
C GLU A 695 15.05 8.74 -8.27
N TYR A 696 14.18 8.94 -9.29
CA TYR A 696 14.54 8.73 -10.69
C TYR A 696 15.59 9.73 -11.19
N TYR A 697 15.54 10.98 -10.73
CA TYR A 697 16.59 11.96 -11.05
C TYR A 697 17.93 11.59 -10.40
N GLN A 698 17.96 11.11 -9.16
CA GLN A 698 19.20 10.61 -8.54
C GLN A 698 19.75 9.35 -9.22
N ALA A 699 18.88 8.48 -9.73
CA ALA A 699 19.29 7.23 -10.37
C ALA A 699 19.80 7.42 -11.82
N THR A 700 19.32 8.45 -12.53
CA THR A 700 19.66 8.69 -13.95
C THR A 700 20.48 9.95 -14.21
N TRP A 701 20.47 10.91 -13.27
CA TRP A 701 20.95 12.29 -13.45
C TRP A 701 20.40 13.02 -14.68
N ASN A 702 19.29 12.54 -15.26
CA ASN A 702 18.71 13.04 -16.50
C ASN A 702 18.16 14.47 -16.31
N PRO A 703 18.70 15.50 -17.00
CA PRO A 703 18.30 16.89 -16.79
C PRO A 703 16.80 17.15 -17.00
N LYS A 704 16.12 16.39 -17.87
CA LYS A 704 14.68 16.53 -18.11
C LYS A 704 13.84 16.10 -16.90
N VAL A 705 14.30 15.10 -16.15
CA VAL A 705 13.66 14.64 -14.91
C VAL A 705 13.88 15.69 -13.82
N GLY A 706 15.07 16.29 -13.76
CA GLY A 706 15.39 17.40 -12.85
C GLY A 706 14.55 18.66 -13.12
N GLU A 707 14.43 19.09 -14.38
CA GLU A 707 13.57 20.21 -14.79
C GLU A 707 12.11 19.95 -14.41
N LYS A 708 11.59 18.77 -14.79
CA LYS A 708 10.24 18.31 -14.43
C LYS A 708 10.01 18.36 -12.92
N LEU A 709 10.98 17.89 -12.14
CA LEU A 709 10.95 17.89 -10.67
C LEU A 709 10.92 19.30 -10.09
N ARG A 710 11.80 20.22 -10.55
CA ARG A 710 11.79 21.62 -10.08
C ARG A 710 10.45 22.28 -10.37
N HIS A 711 9.97 22.20 -11.62
CA HIS A 711 8.69 22.80 -12.04
C HIS A 711 7.47 22.20 -11.31
N HIS A 712 7.60 20.98 -10.79
CA HIS A 712 6.55 20.32 -10.01
C HIS A 712 6.59 20.74 -8.54
N ALA A 713 7.78 20.78 -7.93
CA ALA A 713 8.00 21.26 -6.57
C ALA A 713 7.61 22.73 -6.40
N GLU A 714 8.00 23.60 -7.35
CA GLU A 714 7.56 25.00 -7.42
C GLU A 714 6.05 25.13 -7.47
N ARG A 715 5.39 24.34 -8.33
CA ARG A 715 3.93 24.38 -8.48
C ARG A 715 3.22 24.03 -7.18
N ILE A 716 3.75 23.06 -6.42
CA ILE A 716 3.23 22.69 -5.11
C ILE A 716 3.42 23.86 -4.15
N MET A 717 4.67 24.26 -3.88
CA MET A 717 5.01 25.26 -2.85
C MET A 717 4.58 26.71 -3.17
N ALA A 718 4.13 26.97 -4.41
CA ALA A 718 3.38 28.18 -4.77
C ALA A 718 1.98 28.26 -4.12
N THR A 719 1.53 27.20 -3.47
CA THR A 719 0.33 27.17 -2.62
C THR A 719 0.79 27.11 -1.15
N PRO A 720 0.30 27.98 -0.25
CA PRO A 720 0.71 27.94 1.15
C PRO A 720 0.40 26.60 1.83
N ALA A 721 1.23 26.20 2.80
CA ALA A 721 1.12 24.89 3.43
C ALA A 721 -0.23 24.67 4.15
N ASP A 722 -0.87 25.75 4.63
CA ASP A 722 -2.21 25.72 5.24
C ASP A 722 -3.38 25.53 4.25
N GLN A 723 -3.13 25.63 2.93
CA GLN A 723 -4.17 25.62 1.89
C GLN A 723 -4.24 24.33 1.03
N HIS A 724 -3.29 23.42 1.19
CA HIS A 724 -3.33 22.07 0.61
C HIS A 724 -4.36 21.12 1.26
N ASP A 725 -4.46 19.92 0.69
CA ASP A 725 -5.13 18.76 1.28
C ASP A 725 -4.17 18.02 2.25
N ASP A 726 -4.69 17.42 3.34
CA ASP A 726 -3.93 16.63 4.34
C ASP A 726 -3.42 15.27 3.77
N LEU A 727 -3.31 15.18 2.45
CA LEU A 727 -2.96 14.00 1.66
C LEU A 727 -1.70 14.22 0.79
N LEU A 728 -1.12 15.42 0.78
CA LEU A 728 0.13 15.74 0.07
C LEU A 728 1.39 15.27 0.84
N ASP A 729 1.25 14.98 2.13
CA ASP A 729 2.28 14.47 3.05
C ASP A 729 2.09 12.96 3.34
N TRP A 730 1.66 12.21 2.32
CA TRP A 730 1.53 10.75 2.36
C TRP A 730 2.69 10.03 1.69
N THR A 731 3.61 10.77 1.05
CA THR A 731 4.89 10.26 0.53
C THR A 731 6.03 11.21 0.95
N PRO A 732 7.28 10.72 1.07
CA PRO A 732 8.41 11.48 1.62
C PRO A 732 9.05 12.49 0.63
N TRP A 733 8.28 13.06 -0.30
CA TRP A 733 8.83 13.86 -1.40
C TRP A 733 9.50 15.17 -0.95
N LEU A 734 8.93 15.89 0.02
CA LEU A 734 9.37 17.24 0.38
C LEU A 734 10.74 17.20 1.07
N GLN A 735 10.92 16.30 2.04
CA GLN A 735 12.22 16.15 2.69
C GLN A 735 13.25 15.53 1.76
N ARG A 736 12.86 14.64 0.82
CA ARG A 736 13.79 14.09 -0.19
C ARG A 736 14.25 15.16 -1.18
N TYR A 737 13.35 16.06 -1.59
CA TYR A 737 13.71 17.24 -2.39
C TYR A 737 14.69 18.13 -1.62
N TRP A 738 14.45 18.36 -0.32
CA TRP A 738 15.37 19.13 0.52
C TRP A 738 16.73 18.41 0.73
N GLU A 739 16.78 17.12 1.06
CA GLU A 739 18.04 16.36 1.20
C GLU A 739 18.87 16.33 -0.09
N LEU A 740 18.21 16.39 -1.25
CA LEU A 740 18.84 16.45 -2.57
C LEU A 740 19.42 17.84 -2.89
N THR A 741 18.73 18.91 -2.48
CA THR A 741 18.99 20.28 -2.98
C THR A 741 19.45 21.29 -1.93
N HIS A 742 19.30 20.99 -0.64
CA HIS A 742 19.42 21.92 0.48
C HIS A 742 18.71 23.27 0.24
N ASP A 743 17.66 23.31 -0.59
CA ASP A 743 17.08 24.59 -1.01
C ASP A 743 16.35 25.29 0.16
N PRO A 744 16.67 26.56 0.47
CA PRO A 744 16.02 27.30 1.55
C PRO A 744 14.50 27.39 1.40
N GLY A 745 13.99 27.51 0.17
CA GLY A 745 12.55 27.55 -0.08
C GLY A 745 11.85 26.25 0.31
N ALA A 746 12.47 25.11 0.02
CA ALA A 746 11.94 23.79 0.42
C ALA A 746 12.07 23.53 1.92
N ARG A 747 13.17 23.97 2.55
CA ARG A 747 13.38 23.92 4.00
C ARG A 747 12.30 24.72 4.75
N ASP A 748 12.16 25.99 4.40
CA ASP A 748 11.29 26.90 5.14
C ASP A 748 9.81 26.54 4.91
N TYR A 749 9.47 26.03 3.72
CA TYR A 749 8.14 25.46 3.44
C TYR A 749 7.84 24.19 4.26
N LEU A 750 8.83 23.32 4.52
CA LEU A 750 8.64 22.16 5.40
C LEU A 750 8.39 22.59 6.85
N LEU A 751 9.12 23.58 7.35
CA LEU A 751 8.91 24.12 8.69
C LEU A 751 7.53 24.80 8.81
N ASP A 752 7.12 25.59 7.81
CA ASP A 752 5.77 26.18 7.73
C ASP A 752 4.67 25.11 7.73
N TRP A 753 4.85 24.02 6.98
CA TRP A 753 3.93 22.87 6.99
C TRP A 753 3.77 22.27 8.38
N VAL A 754 4.89 21.99 9.05
CA VAL A 754 4.89 21.29 10.34
C VAL A 754 4.25 22.14 11.44
N GLU A 755 4.50 23.45 11.48
CA GLU A 755 3.85 24.34 12.44
C GLU A 755 2.38 24.63 12.10
N ASN A 756 2.06 25.03 10.86
CA ASN A 756 0.70 25.44 10.51
C ASN A 756 -0.30 24.28 10.41
N ARG A 757 0.14 23.05 10.09
CA ARG A 757 -0.71 21.83 10.14
C ARG A 757 -0.77 21.19 11.52
N GLY A 758 0.01 21.68 12.49
CA GLY A 758 -0.06 21.23 13.88
C GLY A 758 0.56 19.86 14.16
N GLY A 759 1.81 19.65 13.75
CA GLY A 759 2.75 18.65 14.33
C GLY A 759 2.16 17.28 14.72
N GLY A 760 1.77 16.50 13.72
CA GLY A 760 1.23 15.14 13.91
C GLY A 760 1.75 14.10 12.90
N ARG A 761 2.73 14.48 12.06
CA ARG A 761 3.33 13.65 11.01
C ARG A 761 4.73 13.28 11.45
N LEU A 762 4.83 12.14 12.14
CA LEU A 762 6.06 11.63 12.77
C LEU A 762 7.34 11.81 11.94
N TYR A 763 7.27 11.68 10.61
CA TYR A 763 8.42 11.85 9.72
C TYR A 763 8.74 13.33 9.37
N LEU A 764 7.74 14.22 9.25
CA LEU A 764 8.01 15.64 9.00
C LEU A 764 8.50 16.32 10.28
N ASP A 765 7.90 16.02 11.43
CA ASP A 765 8.40 16.46 12.73
C ASP A 765 9.85 15.94 12.97
N SER A 766 10.20 14.71 12.59
CA SER A 766 11.58 14.19 12.79
C SER A 766 12.61 14.78 11.82
N TYR A 767 12.21 15.20 10.61
CA TYR A 767 13.05 15.99 9.71
C TYR A 767 13.16 17.46 10.12
N ALA A 768 12.10 18.05 10.67
CA ALA A 768 12.17 19.40 11.24
C ALA A 768 13.10 19.46 12.46
N TRP A 769 13.09 18.43 13.32
CA TRP A 769 14.16 18.20 14.32
C TRP A 769 15.55 18.16 13.67
N TYR A 770 15.75 17.33 12.64
CA TYR A 770 17.04 17.19 11.96
C TYR A 770 17.59 18.53 11.40
N MET A 771 16.71 19.37 10.87
CA MET A 771 17.05 20.67 10.26
C MET A 771 17.27 21.82 11.25
N THR A 772 16.88 21.67 12.52
CA THR A 772 16.82 22.79 13.49
C THR A 772 17.55 22.51 14.80
N GLY A 773 17.61 21.26 15.25
CA GLY A 773 18.00 20.92 16.61
C GLY A 773 17.01 21.38 17.69
N ASP A 774 15.79 21.79 17.31
CA ASP A 774 14.76 22.23 18.27
C ASP A 774 13.98 21.04 18.84
N ARG A 775 14.17 20.82 20.14
CA ARG A 775 13.66 19.66 20.89
C ARG A 775 12.13 19.58 20.93
N ASP A 776 11.39 20.64 20.61
CA ASP A 776 9.93 20.59 20.56
C ASP A 776 9.42 19.71 19.42
N TYR A 777 10.04 19.73 18.23
CA TYR A 777 9.68 18.85 17.10
C TYR A 777 9.74 17.37 17.48
N ALA A 778 10.89 16.91 17.98
CA ALA A 778 11.07 15.53 18.38
C ALA A 778 10.30 15.17 19.68
N THR A 779 9.94 16.16 20.49
CA THR A 779 8.95 15.99 21.57
C THR A 779 7.54 15.74 21.01
N ARG A 780 7.13 16.39 19.91
CA ARG A 780 5.89 16.06 19.18
C ARG A 780 5.95 14.68 18.53
N CYS A 781 7.11 14.25 18.01
CA CYS A 781 7.33 12.86 17.60
C CYS A 781 7.06 11.88 18.75
N ALA A 782 7.75 12.06 19.89
CA ALA A 782 7.62 11.16 21.05
C ALA A 782 6.19 11.11 21.59
N ARG A 783 5.53 12.28 21.75
CA ARG A 783 4.11 12.37 22.14
C ARG A 783 3.19 11.63 21.15
N THR A 784 3.47 11.70 19.85
CA THR A 784 2.67 11.02 18.82
C THR A 784 2.92 9.51 18.79
N ILE A 785 4.16 9.03 18.98
CA ILE A 785 4.47 7.59 19.14
C ILE A 785 3.74 7.05 20.38
N LEU A 786 3.86 7.73 21.52
CA LEU A 786 3.19 7.34 22.77
C LEU A 786 1.67 7.34 22.61
N ARG A 787 1.08 8.42 22.09
CA ARG A 787 -0.36 8.52 21.81
C ARG A 787 -0.84 7.38 20.93
N ASN A 788 -0.19 7.15 19.80
CA ASN A 788 -0.61 6.14 18.83
C ASN A 788 -0.51 4.73 19.45
N SER A 789 0.55 4.45 20.23
CA SER A 789 0.75 3.18 20.95
C SER A 789 -0.31 2.95 22.04
N LEU A 790 -0.59 3.96 22.87
CA LEU A 790 -1.65 3.91 23.88
C LEU A 790 -3.03 3.75 23.25
N THR A 791 -3.31 4.39 22.10
CA THR A 791 -4.55 4.13 21.34
C THR A 791 -4.56 2.81 20.58
N THR A 792 -3.44 2.07 20.54
CA THR A 792 -3.43 0.67 20.11
C THR A 792 -3.92 -0.20 21.27
N ALA A 793 -3.33 -0.04 22.47
CA ALA A 793 -3.68 -0.80 23.67
C ALA A 793 -5.07 -0.49 24.27
N VAL A 794 -5.69 0.65 23.94
CA VAL A 794 -7.05 1.06 24.39
C VAL A 794 -8.11 0.78 23.32
N ARG A 795 -7.79 -0.06 22.32
CA ARG A 795 -8.73 -0.53 21.28
C ARG A 795 -8.93 -2.05 21.33
N ASP A 796 -8.84 -2.62 22.52
CA ASP A 796 -8.96 -4.05 22.81
C ASP A 796 -10.25 -4.37 23.65
N ASP A 797 -11.42 -3.74 23.35
CA ASP A 797 -12.60 -3.62 24.29
C ASP A 797 -14.07 -4.17 23.93
N GLU A 798 -14.33 -5.05 22.93
CA GLU A 798 -15.67 -5.44 22.38
C GLU A 798 -15.81 -6.81 21.58
N ASN A 799 -14.79 -7.67 21.34
CA ASN A 799 -14.81 -8.72 20.28
C ASN A 799 -13.99 -10.04 20.61
N ASP A 800 -14.48 -10.85 21.56
CA ASP A 800 -13.80 -11.94 22.33
C ASP A 800 -13.15 -13.17 21.61
N GLY A 801 -12.35 -12.96 20.55
CA GLY A 801 -11.63 -14.02 19.82
C GLY A 801 -10.31 -14.52 20.47
N VAL A 802 -9.75 -15.61 19.91
CA VAL A 802 -8.40 -16.15 20.26
C VAL A 802 -7.31 -15.08 20.18
N ILE A 803 -7.50 -14.13 19.27
CA ILE A 803 -6.65 -12.98 18.95
C ILE A 803 -6.29 -12.15 20.19
N GLY A 804 -7.22 -11.90 21.12
CA GLY A 804 -6.96 -11.06 22.31
C GLY A 804 -6.03 -11.71 23.32
N ARG A 805 -6.01 -13.06 23.38
CA ARG A 805 -5.02 -13.80 24.18
C ARG A 805 -3.61 -13.72 23.60
N PHE A 806 -3.47 -13.32 22.33
CA PHE A 806 -2.19 -13.15 21.65
C PHE A 806 -1.69 -11.69 21.71
N TRP A 807 -2.55 -10.68 21.45
CA TRP A 807 -2.13 -9.27 21.58
C TRP A 807 -1.79 -8.87 23.00
N LYS A 808 -2.40 -9.49 24.02
CA LYS A 808 -2.07 -9.24 25.43
C LYS A 808 -0.59 -9.45 25.75
N SER A 809 0.05 -10.51 25.25
CA SER A 809 1.50 -10.72 25.45
C SER A 809 2.37 -9.78 24.63
N TRP A 810 1.80 -9.05 23.66
CA TRP A 810 2.47 -8.11 22.77
C TRP A 810 2.47 -6.67 23.32
N THR A 811 1.40 -6.28 24.02
CA THR A 811 1.22 -4.92 24.55
C THR A 811 1.70 -4.74 25.98
N ASP A 812 1.61 -5.78 26.84
CA ASP A 812 1.98 -5.69 28.27
C ASP A 812 3.45 -5.26 28.46
N GLY A 813 4.40 -5.87 27.74
CA GLY A 813 5.83 -5.53 27.82
C GLY A 813 6.17 -4.14 27.25
N VAL A 814 5.64 -3.83 26.06
CA VAL A 814 5.89 -2.56 25.37
C VAL A 814 5.36 -1.36 26.17
N THR A 815 4.20 -1.53 26.81
CA THR A 815 3.60 -0.46 27.61
C THR A 815 4.33 -0.31 28.95
N ALA A 816 4.77 -1.41 29.57
CA ALA A 816 5.49 -1.37 30.83
C ALA A 816 6.84 -0.65 30.74
N GLU A 817 7.70 -0.95 29.77
CA GLU A 817 9.05 -0.36 29.73
C GLU A 817 9.04 1.10 29.24
N LEU A 818 8.15 1.48 28.31
CA LEU A 818 7.99 2.89 27.93
C LEU A 818 7.45 3.75 29.08
N LEU A 819 6.56 3.21 29.92
CA LEU A 819 6.14 3.87 31.16
C LEU A 819 7.24 3.85 32.23
N SER A 820 8.06 2.80 32.31
CA SER A 820 9.25 2.77 33.19
C SER A 820 10.33 3.77 32.75
N LEU A 821 10.54 3.99 31.45
CA LEU A 821 11.42 5.05 30.94
C LEU A 821 10.87 6.44 31.23
N ALA A 822 9.55 6.63 31.13
CA ALA A 822 8.88 7.86 31.54
C ALA A 822 8.88 8.09 33.06
N ALA A 823 8.90 7.02 33.88
CA ALA A 823 8.89 7.09 35.34
C ALA A 823 10.29 7.17 35.97
N ALA A 824 11.28 6.46 35.41
CA ALA A 824 12.67 6.48 35.88
C ALA A 824 13.42 7.77 35.46
N ARG A 825 12.83 8.58 34.57
CA ARG A 825 13.37 9.87 34.12
C ARG A 825 12.46 11.07 34.44
N SER A 826 11.42 10.90 35.26
CA SER A 826 10.55 12.00 35.72
C SER A 826 10.98 12.61 37.06
N THR A 827 11.93 12.00 37.77
CA THR A 827 12.50 12.51 39.02
C THR A 827 13.91 13.07 38.80
N GLU A 828 14.00 14.40 38.74
CA GLU A 828 15.23 15.18 38.93
C GLU A 828 16.45 14.83 38.05
N THR A 829 16.26 14.79 36.72
CA THR A 829 17.36 14.97 35.76
C THR A 829 17.11 16.24 34.95
N THR A 830 18.08 17.16 34.89
CA THR A 830 17.96 18.33 34.00
C THR A 830 18.37 17.98 32.58
N LEU A 831 17.81 18.66 31.58
CA LEU A 831 18.01 18.38 30.14
C LEU A 831 19.44 18.66 29.61
N ALA A 832 20.42 18.86 30.50
CA ALA A 832 21.82 19.13 30.21
C ALA A 832 22.63 17.86 29.88
N ASP A 833 22.24 16.69 30.41
CA ASP A 833 23.00 15.44 30.28
C ASP A 833 22.80 14.73 28.92
N PHE A 834 21.89 15.23 28.07
CA PHE A 834 21.60 14.67 26.75
C PHE A 834 22.55 15.25 25.68
N GLN A 835 23.52 14.45 25.25
CA GLN A 835 24.41 14.80 24.14
C GLN A 835 23.65 14.92 22.79
N PRO A 836 24.05 15.83 21.89
CA PRO A 836 23.35 16.03 20.60
C PRO A 836 23.36 14.82 19.66
N GLU A 837 24.27 13.86 19.88
CA GLU A 837 24.62 12.78 18.95
C GLU A 837 23.73 11.53 19.10
N GLU A 838 22.90 11.44 20.14
CA GLU A 838 22.31 10.17 20.59
C GLU A 838 20.87 9.85 20.11
N TRP A 839 20.23 10.71 19.31
CA TRP A 839 18.82 10.50 18.91
C TRP A 839 18.69 9.70 17.60
N PRO A 840 18.11 8.48 17.60
CA PRO A 840 17.81 7.76 16.37
C PRO A 840 16.60 8.38 15.67
N TYR A 841 16.64 8.46 14.35
CA TYR A 841 15.60 9.10 13.54
C TYR A 841 14.41 8.15 13.34
N TRP A 842 13.29 8.46 13.99
CA TRP A 842 12.09 7.63 13.93
C TRP A 842 11.33 7.81 12.62
N VAL A 843 11.31 6.74 11.82
CA VAL A 843 10.51 6.65 10.59
C VAL A 843 9.03 6.48 10.94
N GLY A 844 8.24 7.48 10.56
CA GLY A 844 6.88 7.66 11.07
C GLY A 844 5.78 6.92 10.31
N TRP A 845 5.43 5.70 10.72
CA TRP A 845 4.32 4.94 10.14
C TRP A 845 3.04 4.94 11.00
N ASN A 846 1.90 5.17 10.33
CA ASN A 846 0.58 4.83 10.86
C ASN A 846 0.35 3.33 10.65
N VAL A 847 0.66 2.51 11.66
CA VAL A 847 0.19 1.11 11.71
C VAL A 847 -1.35 1.11 11.73
N MET A 848 -1.95 0.15 11.04
CA MET A 848 -3.41 0.07 10.87
C MET A 848 -4.17 -0.17 12.19
N SER A 849 -5.47 0.13 12.17
CA SER A 849 -6.36 0.00 13.34
C SER A 849 -7.04 -1.38 13.43
N PRO A 850 -6.85 -2.15 14.53
CA PRO A 850 -7.58 -3.39 14.81
C PRO A 850 -8.78 -3.21 15.78
N PRO A 851 -9.60 -4.26 16.00
CA PRO A 851 -10.70 -4.33 16.99
C PRO A 851 -10.35 -5.17 18.27
N THR A 852 -11.34 -5.65 19.03
CA THR A 852 -11.53 -5.38 20.48
C THR A 852 -11.85 -6.64 21.41
N PHE A 853 -12.02 -6.63 22.77
CA PHE A 853 -12.38 -7.78 23.73
C PHE A 853 -13.24 -7.39 25.03
N SER A 854 -14.14 -8.21 25.65
CA SER A 854 -15.25 -7.75 26.58
C SER A 854 -15.31 -8.19 28.10
N ARG A 855 -16.35 -7.76 28.86
CA ARG A 855 -16.45 -7.74 30.35
C ARG A 855 -16.56 -9.10 31.06
N SER A 856 -17.14 -10.14 30.44
CA SER A 856 -17.42 -11.42 31.14
C SER A 856 -16.16 -12.22 31.47
N LEU A 857 -15.17 -12.17 30.58
CA LEU A 857 -13.94 -12.99 30.64
C LEU A 857 -13.07 -12.73 31.90
N VAL A 858 -13.26 -11.58 32.55
CA VAL A 858 -12.50 -11.15 33.74
C VAL A 858 -12.90 -11.94 34.99
N ALA A 859 -14.16 -12.38 35.10
CA ALA A 859 -14.63 -13.11 36.29
C ALA A 859 -14.01 -14.52 36.39
N ASP A 860 -14.00 -15.25 35.28
CA ASP A 860 -13.56 -16.65 35.24
C ASP A 860 -12.03 -16.80 35.37
N TYR A 861 -11.25 -15.82 34.91
CA TYR A 861 -9.78 -15.93 34.88
C TYR A 861 -9.10 -15.66 36.23
N PHE A 862 -9.76 -14.92 37.14
CA PHE A 862 -9.16 -14.51 38.43
C PHE A 862 -9.75 -15.22 39.66
N GLY A 863 -10.80 -16.04 39.50
CA GLY A 863 -11.23 -17.02 40.51
C GLY A 863 -11.71 -16.44 41.85
N GLY A 864 -12.06 -15.15 41.92
CA GLY A 864 -12.47 -14.51 43.16
C GLY A 864 -13.17 -13.16 42.94
N THR A 865 -14.02 -12.77 43.90
CA THR A 865 -14.77 -11.51 43.88
C THR A 865 -13.86 -10.31 44.09
N PHE A 866 -13.43 -9.66 43.01
CA PHE A 866 -12.84 -8.32 43.07
C PHE A 866 -13.85 -7.32 43.66
N PRO A 867 -13.42 -6.39 44.53
CA PRO A 867 -14.27 -5.31 45.02
C PRO A 867 -14.43 -4.23 43.94
N TRP A 868 -15.41 -4.40 43.07
CA TRP A 868 -15.83 -3.38 42.12
C TRP A 868 -16.47 -2.19 42.87
N PRO A 869 -16.22 -0.93 42.48
CA PRO A 869 -17.01 0.19 42.97
C PRO A 869 -18.44 0.12 42.41
N ASP A 870 -19.45 0.49 43.21
CA ASP A 870 -20.89 0.34 42.93
C ASP A 870 -21.45 1.26 41.81
N GLN A 871 -20.69 1.53 40.74
CA GLN A 871 -21.12 2.31 39.59
C GLN A 871 -20.63 1.67 38.28
N ASP A 872 -21.59 1.25 37.45
CA ASP A 872 -21.41 0.48 36.20
C ASP A 872 -20.66 1.19 35.04
N GLN A 873 -19.95 2.29 35.32
CA GLN A 873 -19.21 3.09 34.33
C GLN A 873 -17.73 3.31 34.67
N ALA A 874 -17.22 2.78 35.79
CA ALA A 874 -15.79 2.81 36.10
C ALA A 874 -15.03 1.73 35.32
N ARG A 875 -14.09 2.11 34.44
CA ARG A 875 -13.09 1.18 33.88
C ARG A 875 -11.83 1.20 34.75
N ILE A 876 -11.20 0.05 34.93
CA ILE A 876 -10.00 -0.13 35.77
C ILE A 876 -8.89 -0.76 34.92
N THR A 877 -7.68 -0.21 35.01
CA THR A 877 -6.46 -0.73 34.38
C THR A 877 -5.43 -1.00 35.49
N ALA A 878 -4.96 -2.23 35.61
CA ALA A 878 -3.97 -2.61 36.62
C ALA A 878 -2.61 -2.91 35.99
N VAL A 879 -1.55 -2.28 36.48
CA VAL A 879 -0.17 -2.65 36.14
C VAL A 879 0.23 -3.80 37.06
N ILE A 880 0.61 -4.94 36.50
CA ILE A 880 0.98 -6.15 37.23
C ILE A 880 2.47 -6.42 37.05
N HIS A 881 3.19 -6.61 38.15
CA HIS A 881 4.58 -7.05 38.16
C HIS A 881 4.64 -8.54 38.54
N HIS A 882 5.53 -9.30 37.89
CA HIS A 882 5.72 -10.72 38.13
C HIS A 882 7.04 -10.97 38.86
N GLU A 883 7.02 -10.82 40.18
CA GLU A 883 8.17 -11.14 41.04
C GLU A 883 8.01 -12.57 41.58
N GLY A 884 9.07 -13.39 41.50
CA GLY A 884 9.06 -14.76 42.02
C GLY A 884 7.98 -15.69 41.44
N GLY A 885 7.42 -15.36 40.26
CA GLY A 885 6.35 -16.15 39.63
C GLY A 885 4.95 -15.92 40.18
N ARG A 886 4.72 -14.88 41.00
CA ARG A 886 3.37 -14.48 41.44
C ARG A 886 3.02 -13.07 40.95
N PRO A 887 1.81 -12.85 40.38
CA PRO A 887 1.39 -11.52 39.97
C PRO A 887 1.09 -10.64 41.19
N THR A 888 1.72 -9.47 41.25
CA THR A 888 1.48 -8.45 42.27
C THR A 888 1.11 -7.12 41.60
N PRO A 889 -0.02 -6.48 41.95
CA PRO A 889 -0.42 -5.21 41.34
C PRO A 889 0.48 -4.07 41.85
N LEU A 890 1.12 -3.36 40.91
CA LEU A 890 2.08 -2.29 41.20
C LEU A 890 1.46 -0.89 40.98
N TRP A 891 0.43 -0.75 40.13
CA TRP A 891 -0.37 0.48 40.01
C TRP A 891 -1.83 0.17 39.65
N VAL A 892 -2.76 1.01 40.13
CA VAL A 892 -4.19 0.96 39.79
C VAL A 892 -4.59 2.27 39.11
N GLY A 893 -4.79 2.21 37.80
CA GLY A 893 -5.45 3.25 37.02
C GLY A 893 -6.97 3.10 37.08
N SER A 894 -7.68 4.17 37.41
CA SER A 894 -9.14 4.26 37.25
C SER A 894 -9.51 5.32 36.22
N ILE A 895 -10.47 4.98 35.37
CA ILE A 895 -11.09 5.88 34.40
C ILE A 895 -12.49 6.18 34.92
N GLN A 896 -12.70 7.40 35.40
CA GLN A 896 -14.02 7.90 35.80
C GLN A 896 -14.54 8.85 34.72
N GLN A 897 -15.65 8.45 34.09
CA GLN A 897 -16.38 9.29 33.16
C GLN A 897 -17.43 10.10 33.94
N ASP A 898 -17.28 11.42 33.98
CA ASP A 898 -18.24 12.34 34.61
C ASP A 898 -18.80 13.35 33.58
N PRO A 899 -19.89 14.09 33.88
CA PRO A 899 -20.56 14.97 32.92
C PRO A 899 -19.65 16.06 32.30
N ARG A 900 -18.54 16.39 32.97
CA ARG A 900 -17.54 17.37 32.53
C ARG A 900 -16.51 16.74 31.59
N GLY A 901 -16.22 15.45 31.72
CA GLY A 901 -15.18 14.77 30.95
C GLY A 901 -14.75 13.40 31.45
N VAL A 902 -13.75 12.82 30.78
CA VAL A 902 -13.13 11.55 31.17
C VAL A 902 -11.90 11.85 32.01
N ASN A 903 -11.94 11.50 33.29
CA ASN A 903 -10.85 11.71 34.22
C ASN A 903 -10.04 10.42 34.39
N PHE A 904 -8.72 10.52 34.20
CA PHE A 904 -7.79 9.39 34.28
C PHE A 904 -6.92 9.57 35.52
N ARG A 905 -7.03 8.67 36.50
CA ARG A 905 -6.31 8.73 37.78
C ARG A 905 -5.48 7.47 37.99
N VAL A 906 -4.18 7.64 38.20
CA VAL A 906 -3.20 6.56 38.48
C VAL A 906 -2.84 6.58 39.96
N THR A 907 -3.00 5.43 40.61
CA THR A 907 -2.93 5.28 42.07
C THR A 907 -1.91 4.20 42.46
N ALA A 908 -1.08 4.49 43.45
CA ALA A 908 -0.11 3.55 44.02
C ALA A 908 -0.79 2.40 44.79
N PRO A 909 -0.09 1.30 45.10
CA PRO A 909 -0.59 0.24 45.97
C PRO A 909 -0.88 0.72 47.40
N SER A 910 -0.28 1.84 47.80
CA SER A 910 -0.54 2.58 49.04
C SER A 910 -1.80 3.47 49.00
N GLY A 911 -2.52 3.53 47.87
CA GLY A 911 -3.68 4.39 47.68
C GLY A 911 -3.38 5.87 47.39
N SER A 912 -2.10 6.27 47.28
CA SER A 912 -1.71 7.64 46.91
C SER A 912 -1.79 7.88 45.40
N ILE A 913 -2.36 9.02 45.00
CA ILE A 913 -2.45 9.44 43.59
C ILE A 913 -1.06 9.89 43.11
N VAL A 914 -0.63 9.40 41.95
CA VAL A 914 0.69 9.71 41.34
C VAL A 914 0.57 10.38 39.97
N SER A 915 -0.56 10.23 39.29
CA SER A 915 -0.92 11.08 38.15
C SER A 915 -2.44 11.20 38.06
N GLU A 916 -2.94 12.39 37.76
CA GLU A 916 -4.34 12.60 37.42
C GLU A 916 -4.42 13.59 36.26
N PHE A 917 -5.04 13.19 35.15
CA PHE A 917 -5.31 14.09 34.04
C PHE A 917 -6.78 14.02 33.63
N PHE A 918 -7.41 15.19 33.64
CA PHE A 918 -8.78 15.37 33.23
C PHE A 918 -8.84 15.69 31.74
N ARG A 919 -9.54 14.88 30.96
CA ARG A 919 -9.82 15.16 29.55
C ARG A 919 -11.24 15.72 29.45
N PRO A 920 -11.43 17.03 29.17
CA PRO A 920 -12.76 17.60 28.98
C PRO A 920 -13.57 16.77 27.98
N GLY A 921 -14.85 16.58 28.28
CA GLY A 921 -15.72 15.74 27.47
C GLY A 921 -15.91 16.37 26.10
N TYR A 922 -15.25 15.80 25.09
CA TYR A 922 -15.66 15.98 23.70
C TYR A 922 -17.04 15.35 23.51
N TRP A 923 -18.06 16.10 23.92
CA TRP A 923 -19.37 16.00 23.31
C TRP A 923 -19.19 16.31 21.82
N ARG A 924 -18.97 15.25 21.03
CA ARG A 924 -19.49 15.22 19.67
C ARG A 924 -20.99 15.41 19.80
N VAL A 925 -21.43 16.67 19.69
CA VAL A 925 -22.65 16.96 18.94
C VAL A 925 -22.55 16.14 17.66
N ILE A 926 -23.58 15.36 17.36
CA ILE A 926 -23.58 14.51 16.17
C ILE A 926 -23.72 15.42 14.95
N GLN A 927 -22.58 15.96 14.50
CA GLN A 927 -22.40 16.35 13.11
C GLN A 927 -22.52 15.08 12.29
N GLY A 928 -23.74 14.84 11.78
CA GLY A 928 -23.92 13.99 10.61
C GLY A 928 -22.98 14.47 9.50
N SER A 929 -22.43 13.54 8.73
CA SER A 929 -21.32 13.78 7.82
C SER A 929 -21.65 14.83 6.75
N SER A 930 -21.22 16.08 6.98
CA SER A 930 -21.46 17.23 6.10
C SER A 930 -20.56 17.24 4.84
N ARG A 931 -20.39 16.07 4.21
CA ARG A 931 -20.19 15.99 2.76
C ARG A 931 -21.51 16.19 2.00
N GLU A 932 -22.65 15.94 2.64
CA GLU A 932 -23.93 16.51 2.21
C GLU A 932 -24.18 17.85 2.95
N GLY A 933 -24.36 18.93 2.19
CA GLY A 933 -24.83 20.19 2.76
C GLY A 933 -26.36 20.19 2.94
N PRO A 934 -26.91 21.03 3.84
CA PRO A 934 -28.36 21.19 4.02
C PRO A 934 -28.98 21.81 2.76
N THR A 935 -29.34 20.98 1.79
CA THR A 935 -29.80 21.39 0.44
C THR A 935 -31.29 21.77 0.44
N ALA A 936 -31.73 22.45 1.50
CA ALA A 936 -33.12 22.87 1.71
C ALA A 936 -33.28 24.11 2.62
N LEU A 937 -32.32 25.06 2.67
CA LEU A 937 -32.52 26.35 3.36
C LEU A 937 -31.62 27.53 2.88
N ARG A 938 -31.35 27.65 1.57
CA ARG A 938 -30.61 28.79 1.00
C ARG A 938 -31.52 29.96 0.59
N LYS A 939 -32.13 30.69 1.54
CA LYS A 939 -32.70 32.04 1.25
C LYS A 939 -32.93 33.00 2.43
N THR A 940 -32.12 32.96 3.49
CA THR A 940 -32.02 34.04 4.49
C THR A 940 -30.56 34.44 4.71
N TRP A 941 -30.28 35.75 4.71
CA TRP A 941 -28.95 36.34 4.92
C TRP A 941 -28.89 36.94 6.33
N PRO A 942 -27.88 36.59 7.15
CA PRO A 942 -27.39 37.47 8.22
C PRO A 942 -26.29 38.42 7.68
N PRO A 943 -25.93 39.49 8.41
CA PRO A 943 -24.89 40.44 7.98
C PRO A 943 -23.50 39.81 7.82
N LYS A 944 -22.71 40.31 6.86
CA LYS A 944 -21.30 39.96 6.72
C LYS A 944 -20.45 40.78 7.69
N VAL A 945 -20.08 40.18 8.81
CA VAL A 945 -19.08 40.74 9.73
C VAL A 945 -17.66 40.44 9.20
N ASN A 946 -16.75 41.40 9.30
CA ASN A 946 -15.38 41.38 8.77
C ASN A 946 -14.37 41.65 9.90
N PRO A 947 -13.08 41.27 9.72
CA PRO A 947 -12.04 41.64 10.68
C PRO A 947 -11.91 43.16 10.83
N GLY A 948 -11.86 43.63 12.07
CA GLY A 948 -11.82 45.06 12.41
C GLY A 948 -13.20 45.70 12.66
N ASP A 949 -14.29 45.04 12.27
CA ASP A 949 -15.64 45.50 12.64
C ASP A 949 -15.81 45.47 14.17
N LYS A 950 -16.64 46.37 14.71
CA LYS A 950 -16.94 46.42 16.15
C LYS A 950 -18.35 45.93 16.46
N VAL A 951 -18.49 45.20 17.56
CA VAL A 951 -19.75 44.57 18.00
C VAL A 951 -20.00 44.91 19.46
N GLN A 952 -21.25 45.25 19.80
CA GLN A 952 -21.68 45.45 21.18
C GLN A 952 -22.25 44.16 21.75
N ILE A 953 -21.74 43.76 22.92
CA ILE A 953 -22.20 42.60 23.68
C ILE A 953 -22.44 43.09 25.11
N GLU A 954 -23.71 43.10 25.52
CA GLU A 954 -24.17 43.88 26.68
C GLU A 954 -23.73 45.37 26.52
N ASP A 955 -23.16 45.99 27.56
CA ASP A 955 -22.72 47.39 27.55
C ASP A 955 -21.24 47.56 27.14
N ARG A 956 -20.66 46.58 26.42
CA ARG A 956 -19.23 46.54 26.09
C ARG A 956 -18.95 46.32 24.61
N GLU A 957 -18.02 47.12 24.12
CA GLU A 957 -17.57 47.12 22.73
C GLU A 957 -16.38 46.18 22.53
N PHE A 958 -16.49 45.26 21.58
CA PHE A 958 -15.44 44.31 21.23
C PHE A 958 -15.11 44.43 19.72
N THR A 959 -13.87 44.09 19.33
CA THR A 959 -13.42 44.15 17.94
C THR A 959 -13.25 42.75 17.35
N VAL A 960 -13.73 42.57 16.11
CA VAL A 960 -13.75 41.30 15.39
C VAL A 960 -12.35 40.95 14.89
N ASN A 961 -11.88 39.73 15.19
CA ASN A 961 -10.53 39.27 14.86
C ASN A 961 -10.36 38.86 13.38
N LYS A 962 -9.13 38.52 12.97
CA LYS A 962 -8.81 38.07 11.59
C LYS A 962 -9.59 36.83 11.10
N TYR A 963 -10.15 36.04 12.01
CA TYR A 963 -10.96 34.86 11.73
C TYR A 963 -12.48 35.15 11.76
N ARG A 964 -12.89 36.42 11.89
CA ARG A 964 -14.29 36.91 12.00
C ARG A 964 -15.00 36.49 13.29
N GLN A 965 -14.25 36.36 14.38
CA GLN A 965 -14.74 36.00 15.71
C GLN A 965 -14.58 37.19 16.68
N VAL A 966 -15.35 37.21 17.76
CA VAL A 966 -15.24 38.20 18.85
C VAL A 966 -14.86 37.45 20.12
N VAL A 967 -13.63 37.63 20.62
CA VAL A 967 -13.14 36.92 21.81
C VAL A 967 -13.55 37.67 23.08
N ILE A 968 -14.09 36.93 24.05
CA ILE A 968 -14.43 37.42 25.40
C ILE A 968 -13.69 36.54 26.41
N GLU A 969 -12.90 37.12 27.30
CA GLU A 969 -12.26 36.39 28.39
C GLU A 969 -13.31 35.91 29.42
N SER A 970 -13.41 34.59 29.61
CA SER A 970 -14.31 33.98 30.58
C SER A 970 -13.67 33.85 31.96
N GLN A 971 -14.39 34.23 33.03
CA GLN A 971 -14.02 33.81 34.39
C GLN A 971 -14.44 32.36 34.66
N PRO A 972 -13.79 31.65 35.63
CA PRO A 972 -14.03 30.23 35.86
C PRO A 972 -15.49 29.91 36.19
N LEU A 973 -16.08 28.95 35.46
CA LEU A 973 -17.46 28.51 35.65
C LEU A 973 -17.57 27.58 36.86
N THR A 974 -18.44 27.92 37.83
CA THR A 974 -18.54 27.24 39.13
C THR A 974 -19.73 26.30 39.28
N SER A 975 -20.69 26.31 38.35
CA SER A 975 -21.84 25.39 38.34
C SER A 975 -22.31 25.05 36.91
N GLN A 976 -23.11 23.99 36.77
CA GLN A 976 -23.63 23.53 35.48
C GLN A 976 -24.68 24.49 34.88
N ASP A 977 -25.35 25.31 35.71
CA ASP A 977 -26.33 26.31 35.26
C ASP A 977 -25.68 27.50 34.55
N SER A 978 -24.45 27.86 34.94
CA SER A 978 -23.71 29.00 34.37
C SER A 978 -23.43 28.88 32.86
N LEU A 979 -23.44 27.65 32.32
CA LEU A 979 -23.35 27.37 30.88
C LEU A 979 -24.59 27.85 30.10
N TYR A 980 -25.79 27.79 30.71
CA TYR A 980 -27.03 28.29 30.11
C TYR A 980 -27.17 29.81 30.22
N GLU A 981 -26.63 30.44 31.27
CA GLU A 981 -26.49 31.90 31.32
C GLU A 981 -25.53 32.43 30.25
N LEU A 982 -24.43 31.71 29.94
CA LEU A 982 -23.53 32.10 28.85
C LEU A 982 -24.22 32.03 27.48
N ALA A 983 -24.99 30.97 27.24
CA ALA A 983 -25.66 30.70 25.96
C ALA A 983 -26.93 31.55 25.71
N SER A 984 -27.35 32.38 26.67
CA SER A 984 -28.55 33.23 26.57
C SER A 984 -28.26 34.74 26.48
N ARG A 985 -26.97 35.14 26.44
CA ARG A 985 -26.56 36.54 26.30
C ARG A 985 -27.01 37.16 24.97
N ARG A 986 -27.31 38.47 25.02
CA ARG A 986 -27.96 39.20 23.93
C ARG A 986 -26.93 40.04 23.17
N VAL A 987 -26.73 39.73 21.88
CA VAL A 987 -25.79 40.45 21.00
C VAL A 987 -26.56 41.43 20.13
N VAL A 988 -26.01 42.65 19.97
CA VAL A 988 -26.54 43.68 19.07
C VAL A 988 -25.43 44.11 18.12
N LEU A 989 -25.62 43.83 16.82
CA LEU A 989 -24.62 44.12 15.79
C LEU A 989 -24.62 45.61 15.40
N ASP A 990 -25.80 46.22 15.27
CA ASP A 990 -26.02 47.67 15.20
C ASP A 990 -27.49 48.01 15.56
N GLU A 991 -27.85 49.30 15.56
CA GLU A 991 -29.23 49.76 15.84
C GLU A 991 -30.28 49.36 14.76
N LYS A 992 -29.87 48.77 13.64
CA LYS A 992 -30.73 48.46 12.49
C LYS A 992 -31.04 46.98 12.32
N ASN A 993 -30.35 46.10 13.05
CA ASN A 993 -30.55 44.66 12.99
C ASN A 993 -31.31 44.14 14.21
N ALA A 994 -32.25 43.20 13.99
CA ALA A 994 -33.07 42.63 15.06
C ALA A 994 -32.22 41.76 16.03
N PRO A 995 -32.50 41.79 17.35
CA PRO A 995 -31.70 41.07 18.34
C PRO A 995 -31.85 39.55 18.20
N GLY A 996 -30.73 38.85 18.19
CA GLY A 996 -30.65 37.38 18.12
C GLY A 996 -29.87 36.77 19.28
N PHE A 997 -30.08 35.48 19.50
CA PHE A 997 -29.29 34.66 20.42
C PHE A 997 -28.14 33.97 19.67
N TYR A 998 -26.96 33.93 20.28
CA TYR A 998 -25.75 33.32 19.71
C TYR A 998 -25.05 32.49 20.78
N THR A 999 -24.44 31.38 20.39
CA THR A 999 -23.68 30.53 21.32
C THR A 999 -22.21 30.96 21.34
N VAL A 1000 -21.73 31.31 22.53
CA VAL A 1000 -20.30 31.58 22.81
C VAL A 1000 -19.69 30.30 23.39
N THR A 1001 -18.58 29.82 22.82
CA THR A 1001 -17.83 28.68 23.36
C THR A 1001 -16.82 29.10 24.43
N TYR A 1002 -16.29 28.14 25.19
CA TYR A 1002 -15.42 28.41 26.36
C TYR A 1002 -14.07 29.08 26.01
N ASP A 1003 -13.66 29.02 24.74
CA ASP A 1003 -12.52 29.75 24.17
C ASP A 1003 -12.87 31.17 23.68
N GLY A 1004 -14.09 31.63 23.94
CA GLY A 1004 -14.63 32.90 23.48
C GLY A 1004 -15.09 32.91 22.03
N THR A 1005 -15.10 31.79 21.31
CA THR A 1005 -15.45 31.79 19.88
C THR A 1005 -16.97 31.90 19.65
N LEU A 1006 -17.37 32.74 18.69
CA LEU A 1006 -18.74 32.82 18.18
C LEU A 1006 -18.87 31.92 16.94
N LEU A 1007 -19.76 30.93 16.99
CA LEU A 1007 -20.11 30.10 15.82
C LEU A 1007 -21.48 30.47 15.23
N GLN A 1008 -21.76 29.91 14.05
CA GLN A 1008 -22.90 30.25 13.19
C GLN A 1008 -24.26 30.22 13.92
N PRO A 1009 -25.29 30.94 13.41
CA PRO A 1009 -26.66 30.86 13.92
C PRO A 1009 -27.29 29.49 13.63
N VAL A 1010 -26.92 28.51 14.45
CA VAL A 1010 -27.63 27.24 14.60
C VAL A 1010 -28.88 27.53 15.43
N PRO A 1011 -30.09 27.12 15.00
CA PRO A 1011 -31.25 27.10 15.89
C PRO A 1011 -31.08 25.96 16.91
N LEU A 1012 -30.23 26.18 17.91
CA LEU A 1012 -30.09 25.33 19.09
C LEU A 1012 -31.36 25.46 19.94
N LEU A 1013 -32.38 24.75 19.51
CA LEU A 1013 -33.64 24.62 20.21
C LEU A 1013 -33.42 23.81 21.49
N PRO A 1014 -33.67 24.38 22.69
CA PRO A 1014 -33.28 23.76 23.94
C PRO A 1014 -34.16 22.53 24.29
N PRO A 1015 -33.60 21.53 24.99
CA PRO A 1015 -34.25 20.23 25.24
C PRO A 1015 -35.41 20.28 26.25
N ASP A 1016 -35.76 21.46 26.77
CA ASP A 1016 -36.88 21.71 27.68
C ASP A 1016 -38.17 22.12 26.94
N ARG A 1017 -38.09 22.56 25.69
CA ARG A 1017 -39.27 22.97 24.90
C ARG A 1017 -39.88 21.83 24.10
N LYS A 1018 -41.20 21.66 24.25
CA LYS A 1018 -42.02 20.71 23.49
C LYS A 1018 -42.13 21.15 22.02
N ILE A 1019 -41.13 20.79 21.20
CA ILE A 1019 -41.09 21.09 19.77
C ILE A 1019 -41.77 19.97 19.00
N TRP A 1020 -42.66 20.36 18.09
CA TRP A 1020 -43.59 19.50 17.37
C TRP A 1020 -43.42 19.74 15.88
N LEU A 1021 -42.77 18.80 15.18
CA LEU A 1021 -42.52 18.90 13.73
C LEU A 1021 -43.79 18.50 12.97
N LYS A 1022 -44.42 19.46 12.28
CA LYS A 1022 -45.69 19.26 11.59
C LYS A 1022 -45.53 18.46 10.29
N VAL A 1023 -46.30 17.40 10.14
CA VAL A 1023 -46.44 16.63 8.88
C VAL A 1023 -47.49 17.32 7.99
N GLY A 1024 -47.23 17.43 6.69
CA GLY A 1024 -48.06 18.20 5.77
C GLY A 1024 -47.71 18.02 4.29
N ALA A 1025 -48.65 18.40 3.42
CA ALA A 1025 -48.71 17.97 2.01
C ALA A 1025 -47.51 18.34 1.11
N GLU A 1026 -46.69 19.33 1.47
CA GLU A 1026 -45.50 19.74 0.71
C GLU A 1026 -44.17 19.27 1.35
N SER A 1027 -44.21 18.55 2.47
CA SER A 1027 -43.04 18.20 3.28
C SER A 1027 -43.01 16.71 3.65
N THR A 1028 -42.29 15.91 2.86
CA THR A 1028 -41.98 14.51 3.17
C THR A 1028 -40.83 14.44 4.18
N MET A 1029 -41.06 13.86 5.37
CA MET A 1029 -40.04 13.81 6.42
C MET A 1029 -39.39 12.42 6.50
N ARG A 1030 -38.12 12.30 6.08
CA ARG A 1030 -37.30 11.09 6.21
C ARG A 1030 -37.02 10.84 7.70
N LEU A 1031 -37.43 9.68 8.21
CA LEU A 1031 -37.26 9.32 9.62
C LEU A 1031 -36.03 8.45 9.84
N ALA A 1032 -35.38 8.65 10.98
CA ALA A 1032 -34.29 7.81 11.49
C ALA A 1032 -34.38 7.69 13.02
N GLY A 1033 -34.15 6.48 13.53
CA GLY A 1033 -34.20 6.18 14.96
C GLY A 1033 -35.62 6.06 15.49
N PHE A 1034 -35.85 6.61 16.68
CA PHE A 1034 -37.14 6.63 17.36
C PHE A 1034 -37.77 8.02 17.25
N GLN A 1035 -39.07 8.07 16.94
CA GLN A 1035 -39.84 9.30 16.76
C GLN A 1035 -41.19 9.17 17.45
N TYR A 1036 -41.55 10.13 18.29
CA TYR A 1036 -42.67 10.03 19.24
C TYR A 1036 -43.82 10.97 18.87
N PHE A 1037 -45.05 10.48 18.94
CA PHE A 1037 -46.28 11.25 18.71
C PHE A 1037 -47.31 10.97 19.81
N TYR A 1038 -48.20 11.93 20.06
CA TYR A 1038 -49.24 11.79 21.08
C TYR A 1038 -50.56 11.34 20.45
N VAL A 1039 -51.25 10.43 21.11
CA VAL A 1039 -52.58 9.93 20.74
C VAL A 1039 -53.60 10.46 21.76
N PRO A 1040 -54.53 11.35 21.36
CA PRO A 1040 -55.58 11.90 22.23
C PRO A 1040 -56.44 10.85 22.95
N GLN A 1041 -57.20 11.29 23.95
CA GLN A 1041 -57.96 10.37 24.81
C GLN A 1041 -59.25 9.86 24.12
N GLU A 1042 -59.76 10.65 23.18
CA GLU A 1042 -60.91 10.42 22.33
C GLU A 1042 -60.58 9.68 21.02
N THR A 1043 -59.31 9.60 20.63
CA THR A 1043 -58.89 8.90 19.40
C THR A 1043 -59.14 7.40 19.53
N GLU A 1044 -60.15 6.90 18.82
CA GLU A 1044 -60.46 5.47 18.76
C GLU A 1044 -59.56 4.71 17.78
N HIS A 1045 -59.09 5.38 16.73
CA HIS A 1045 -58.20 4.85 15.70
C HIS A 1045 -57.41 5.97 15.02
N PHE A 1046 -56.24 5.66 14.47
CA PHE A 1046 -55.41 6.59 13.70
C PHE A 1046 -54.72 5.93 12.51
N GLU A 1047 -54.28 6.71 11.53
CA GLU A 1047 -53.59 6.23 10.33
C GLU A 1047 -52.28 6.98 10.08
N LEU A 1048 -51.23 6.25 9.67
CA LEU A 1048 -49.91 6.80 9.34
C LEU A 1048 -49.49 6.35 7.94
N SER A 1049 -49.09 7.29 7.08
CA SER A 1049 -48.75 7.01 5.66
C SER A 1049 -47.25 7.12 5.40
N PHE A 1050 -46.63 6.07 4.85
CA PHE A 1050 -45.19 5.97 4.64
C PHE A 1050 -44.80 5.69 3.18
N LEU A 1051 -43.75 6.35 2.69
CA LEU A 1051 -43.08 6.06 1.41
C LEU A 1051 -41.64 5.54 1.63
N PRO A 1052 -41.08 4.74 0.71
CA PRO A 1052 -39.64 4.45 0.71
C PRO A 1052 -38.82 5.73 0.49
N GLY A 1053 -37.70 5.86 1.19
CA GLY A 1053 -36.81 7.01 1.09
C GLY A 1053 -35.81 6.91 -0.07
N TYR A 1054 -35.39 8.07 -0.56
CA TYR A 1054 -34.25 8.22 -1.48
C TYR A 1054 -33.04 8.80 -0.73
N THR A 1055 -31.86 8.27 -1.00
CA THR A 1055 -30.58 9.00 -0.88
C THR A 1055 -30.27 9.72 -2.18
N ARG A 1056 -29.44 10.77 -2.14
CA ARG A 1056 -29.05 11.55 -3.33
C ARG A 1056 -27.56 11.89 -3.34
N ASP A 1057 -26.73 10.93 -2.93
CA ASP A 1057 -25.30 11.00 -3.21
C ASP A 1057 -25.10 10.91 -4.74
N ARG A 1058 -24.11 11.63 -5.26
CA ARG A 1058 -24.00 11.94 -6.70
C ARG A 1058 -23.63 10.76 -7.60
N PHE A 1059 -23.42 9.58 -7.02
CA PHE A 1059 -22.98 8.39 -7.73
C PHE A 1059 -23.90 7.17 -7.60
N ASP A 1060 -24.98 7.23 -6.80
CA ASP A 1060 -25.85 6.05 -6.60
C ASP A 1060 -27.31 6.41 -6.24
N ASN A 1061 -28.21 6.39 -7.24
CA ASN A 1061 -29.65 6.58 -7.04
C ASN A 1061 -30.32 5.25 -6.65
N LYS A 1062 -30.17 4.83 -5.39
CA LYS A 1062 -30.75 3.57 -4.87
C LYS A 1062 -31.98 3.83 -3.97
N LEU A 1063 -33.05 3.10 -4.24
CA LEU A 1063 -34.19 2.91 -3.34
C LEU A 1063 -33.84 1.79 -2.35
N GLU A 1064 -33.89 2.07 -1.06
CA GLU A 1064 -33.67 1.07 0.00
C GLU A 1064 -34.99 0.41 0.43
N LEU A 1065 -34.95 -0.89 0.74
CA LEU A 1065 -36.08 -1.59 1.35
C LEU A 1065 -36.18 -1.20 2.83
N ALA A 1066 -37.03 -0.21 3.12
CA ALA A 1066 -37.16 0.36 4.45
C ALA A 1066 -38.13 -0.43 5.34
N ALA A 1067 -37.68 -0.78 6.54
CA ALA A 1067 -38.41 -1.56 7.52
C ALA A 1067 -38.36 -0.91 8.91
N GLY A 1068 -39.47 -1.00 9.65
CA GLY A 1068 -39.61 -0.47 11.00
C GLY A 1068 -40.88 -0.97 11.68
N ALA A 1069 -41.26 -0.35 12.80
CA ALA A 1069 -42.50 -0.66 13.51
C ALA A 1069 -43.13 0.57 14.17
N ILE A 1070 -44.44 0.51 14.38
CA ILE A 1070 -45.16 1.37 15.32
C ILE A 1070 -45.21 0.63 16.66
N LEU A 1071 -44.75 1.29 17.72
CA LEU A 1071 -44.79 0.78 19.10
C LEU A 1071 -45.88 1.49 19.92
N ASN A 1072 -46.53 0.76 20.80
CA ASN A 1072 -47.48 1.30 21.77
C ASN A 1072 -46.77 2.06 22.92
N PRO A 1073 -47.51 2.66 23.88
CA PRO A 1073 -46.91 3.42 24.99
C PRO A 1073 -46.05 2.59 25.95
N ASP A 1074 -46.26 1.28 25.98
CA ASP A 1074 -45.52 0.32 26.81
C ASP A 1074 -44.35 -0.32 26.00
N ALA A 1075 -44.08 0.22 24.80
CA ALA A 1075 -43.05 -0.13 23.82
C ALA A 1075 -43.23 -1.43 23.01
N ASP A 1076 -44.36 -2.13 23.13
CA ASP A 1076 -44.62 -3.32 22.28
C ASP A 1076 -44.92 -2.92 20.82
N PRO A 1077 -44.38 -3.64 19.82
CA PRO A 1077 -44.68 -3.41 18.41
C PRO A 1077 -46.11 -3.87 18.04
N VAL A 1078 -46.96 -2.94 17.63
CA VAL A 1078 -48.35 -3.22 17.22
C VAL A 1078 -48.52 -3.44 15.72
N ALA A 1079 -47.66 -2.84 14.90
CA ALA A 1079 -47.72 -2.97 13.44
C ALA A 1079 -46.34 -2.76 12.79
N PRO A 1080 -45.95 -3.59 11.81
CA PRO A 1080 -44.72 -3.40 11.05
C PRO A 1080 -44.90 -2.37 9.93
N ILE A 1081 -43.94 -1.47 9.77
CA ILE A 1081 -43.82 -0.57 8.64
C ILE A 1081 -43.02 -1.31 7.56
N ARG A 1082 -43.61 -1.51 6.38
CA ARG A 1082 -43.01 -2.23 5.25
C ARG A 1082 -43.14 -1.40 3.98
N CYS A 1083 -42.08 -0.72 3.56
CA CYS A 1083 -42.05 -0.01 2.28
C CYS A 1083 -41.35 -0.86 1.24
N GLY A 1084 -42.10 -1.33 0.23
CA GLY A 1084 -41.53 -1.94 -0.97
C GLY A 1084 -40.93 -0.89 -1.91
N LEU A 1085 -40.47 -1.33 -3.09
CA LEU A 1085 -39.95 -0.45 -4.15
C LEU A 1085 -41.06 0.34 -4.90
N GLU A 1086 -42.32 0.23 -4.48
CA GLU A 1086 -43.46 0.90 -5.11
C GLU A 1086 -43.60 2.36 -4.63
N THR A 1087 -43.97 3.26 -5.54
CA THR A 1087 -44.09 4.70 -5.29
C THR A 1087 -45.42 5.12 -4.62
N ARG A 1088 -46.16 4.16 -4.06
CA ARG A 1088 -47.45 4.38 -3.38
C ARG A 1088 -47.27 4.38 -1.86
N PRO A 1089 -47.88 5.31 -1.11
CA PRO A 1089 -47.79 5.29 0.35
C PRO A 1089 -48.40 4.00 0.92
N ASN A 1090 -47.66 3.32 1.79
CA ASN A 1090 -48.22 2.29 2.66
C ASN A 1090 -48.90 2.98 3.84
N VAL A 1091 -50.22 2.79 3.99
CA VAL A 1091 -51.03 3.40 5.04
C VAL A 1091 -51.28 2.37 6.13
N VAL A 1092 -50.81 2.65 7.35
CA VAL A 1092 -50.95 1.77 8.51
C VAL A 1092 -51.99 2.35 9.45
N ARG A 1093 -53.15 1.70 9.51
CA ARG A 1093 -54.24 2.01 10.45
C ARG A 1093 -54.06 1.24 11.76
N ILE A 1094 -54.21 1.93 12.89
CA ILE A 1094 -54.12 1.40 14.25
C ILE A 1094 -55.42 1.75 15.00
N ASP A 1095 -56.15 0.74 15.46
CA ASP A 1095 -57.23 0.93 16.42
C ASP A 1095 -56.62 1.02 17.84
N VAL A 1096 -57.04 2.01 18.64
CA VAL A 1096 -56.37 2.41 19.89
C VAL A 1096 -57.07 1.79 21.11
N PRO A 1097 -56.42 0.86 21.85
CA PRO A 1097 -56.98 0.28 23.07
C PRO A 1097 -57.29 1.37 24.11
N PRO A 1098 -58.42 1.33 24.85
CA PRO A 1098 -58.81 2.39 25.77
C PRO A 1098 -57.72 2.78 26.80
N GLN A 1099 -56.93 1.82 27.26
CA GLN A 1099 -55.83 2.02 28.21
C GLN A 1099 -54.55 2.64 27.59
N HIS A 1100 -54.51 2.81 26.27
CA HIS A 1100 -53.42 3.44 25.50
C HIS A 1100 -53.84 4.77 24.82
N ARG A 1101 -55.09 5.20 24.98
CA ARG A 1101 -55.57 6.54 24.59
C ARG A 1101 -55.06 7.57 25.59
N GLY A 1102 -54.81 8.80 25.15
CA GLY A 1102 -54.23 9.86 25.99
C GLY A 1102 -52.77 9.62 26.38
N LYS A 1103 -52.01 8.88 25.54
CA LYS A 1103 -50.61 8.51 25.77
C LYS A 1103 -49.74 8.77 24.52
N THR A 1104 -48.43 8.73 24.69
CA THR A 1104 -47.45 8.85 23.59
C THR A 1104 -47.08 7.49 23.02
N TRP A 1105 -47.06 7.41 21.70
CA TRP A 1105 -46.72 6.24 20.88
C TRP A 1105 -45.43 6.52 20.08
N CYS A 1106 -44.81 5.48 19.53
CA CYS A 1106 -43.50 5.60 18.86
C CYS A 1106 -43.48 5.00 17.45
N ILE A 1107 -42.72 5.60 16.56
CA ILE A 1107 -42.27 5.05 15.28
C ILE A 1107 -40.79 4.69 15.43
N ALA A 1108 -40.39 3.47 15.10
CA ALA A 1108 -39.05 2.95 15.32
C ALA A 1108 -38.46 2.31 14.05
N GLY A 1109 -37.33 2.84 13.57
CA GLY A 1109 -36.62 2.31 12.38
C GLY A 1109 -35.94 3.40 11.54
N SER A 1110 -35.66 3.10 10.27
CA SER A 1110 -35.03 4.08 9.35
C SER A 1110 -35.29 3.76 7.88
N GLY A 1111 -35.04 4.73 7.00
CA GLY A 1111 -35.07 4.57 5.54
C GLY A 1111 -36.39 4.96 4.87
N TYR A 1112 -37.45 5.22 5.62
CA TYR A 1112 -38.76 5.64 5.11
C TYR A 1112 -39.07 7.12 5.39
N CYS A 1113 -39.97 7.67 4.59
CA CYS A 1113 -40.52 9.02 4.74
C CYS A 1113 -41.97 8.94 5.23
N LEU A 1114 -42.29 9.55 6.37
CA LEU A 1114 -43.68 9.75 6.79
C LEU A 1114 -44.28 10.92 5.99
N THR A 1115 -45.49 10.73 5.46
CA THR A 1115 -46.13 11.68 4.52
C THR A 1115 -47.47 12.22 5.02
N ALA A 1116 -48.20 11.47 5.85
CA ALA A 1116 -49.45 11.91 6.47
C ALA A 1116 -49.67 11.22 7.83
N MET A 1117 -50.49 11.87 8.67
CA MET A 1117 -50.99 11.34 9.94
C MET A 1117 -52.46 11.78 10.05
N GLU A 1118 -53.37 10.83 10.26
CA GLU A 1118 -54.81 11.08 10.42
C GLU A 1118 -55.34 10.44 11.72
N GLY A 1119 -56.39 11.01 12.31
CA GLY A 1119 -56.92 10.60 13.63
C GLY A 1119 -56.08 11.04 14.85
N VAL A 1120 -54.85 11.53 14.62
CA VAL A 1120 -53.93 12.08 15.63
C VAL A 1120 -53.42 13.46 15.22
N PRO A 1121 -52.95 14.31 16.15
CA PRO A 1121 -52.23 15.53 15.82
C PRO A 1121 -51.03 15.22 14.90
N PRO A 1122 -50.89 15.91 13.75
CA PRO A 1122 -49.90 15.56 12.74
C PRO A 1122 -48.51 16.12 13.10
N TYR A 1123 -47.97 15.70 14.25
CA TYR A 1123 -46.74 16.24 14.81
C TYR A 1123 -45.86 15.16 15.47
N LEU A 1124 -44.55 15.28 15.30
CA LEU A 1124 -43.54 14.38 15.88
C LEU A 1124 -42.51 15.10 16.78
N SER A 1125 -41.94 14.34 17.73
CA SER A 1125 -40.84 14.70 18.63
C SER A 1125 -39.73 13.62 18.58
N PRO A 1126 -38.43 13.98 18.52
CA PRO A 1126 -37.33 13.03 18.63
C PRO A 1126 -36.96 12.66 20.08
N SER A 1127 -37.71 13.15 21.08
CA SER A 1127 -37.42 12.97 22.53
C SER A 1127 -38.54 12.24 23.26
N PHE A 1128 -38.16 11.27 24.10
CA PHE A 1128 -39.05 10.32 24.79
C PHE A 1128 -39.67 10.83 26.10
N ARG A 1129 -39.18 11.95 26.68
CA ARG A 1129 -39.50 12.33 28.07
C ARG A 1129 -41.01 12.31 28.36
N THR A 1130 -41.37 11.55 29.39
CA THR A 1130 -42.66 10.88 29.54
C THR A 1130 -43.85 11.84 29.62
N PHE A 1131 -44.85 11.63 28.75
CA PHE A 1131 -46.05 12.46 28.68
C PHE A 1131 -47.12 11.96 29.66
N ALA A 1132 -47.09 12.48 30.89
CA ALA A 1132 -48.15 12.27 31.89
C ALA A 1132 -49.40 13.16 31.67
N SER A 1133 -49.42 13.96 30.59
CA SER A 1133 -50.52 14.85 30.22
C SER A 1133 -50.41 15.28 28.76
N GLU A 1134 -51.55 15.68 28.19
CA GLU A 1134 -51.67 16.14 26.80
C GLU A 1134 -50.67 17.27 26.47
N PRO A 1135 -49.93 17.17 25.34
CA PRO A 1135 -49.10 18.26 24.88
C PRO A 1135 -49.94 19.39 24.27
N ARG A 1136 -49.76 20.61 24.79
CA ARG A 1136 -50.26 21.83 24.14
C ARG A 1136 -49.66 21.97 22.74
N VAL A 1137 -50.44 21.64 21.72
CA VAL A 1137 -50.15 21.93 20.32
C VAL A 1137 -50.13 23.46 20.13
N PRO A 1138 -49.17 24.03 19.37
CA PRO A 1138 -49.15 25.47 19.13
C PRO A 1138 -50.35 25.94 18.28
N THR A 1139 -51.23 26.74 18.87
CA THR A 1139 -52.23 27.51 18.13
C THR A 1139 -51.56 28.67 17.40
N LEU A 1140 -51.28 28.47 16.11
CA LEU A 1140 -50.84 29.55 15.22
C LEU A 1140 -52.00 30.50 14.94
N SER A 1141 -51.97 31.68 15.54
CA SER A 1141 -52.77 32.83 15.09
C SER A 1141 -52.40 33.19 13.65
N GLN A 1142 -53.39 33.33 12.77
CA GLN A 1142 -53.16 33.80 11.41
C GLN A 1142 -52.71 35.28 11.42
N PRO A 1143 -51.82 35.70 10.51
CA PRO A 1143 -51.51 37.10 10.30
C PRO A 1143 -52.61 37.80 9.49
N GLU A 1144 -52.73 39.12 9.69
CA GLU A 1144 -53.33 40.05 8.72
C GLU A 1144 -52.29 40.50 7.67
#